data_AF-A0A7X7AWE6-F1
#
_entry.id   AF-A0A7X7AWE6-F1
#
_cell.length_a   1.000
_cell.length_b   1.000
_cell.length_c   1.000
_cell.angle_alpha   90.00
_cell.angle_beta   90.00
_cell.angle_gamma   90.00
#
_symmetry.space_group_name_H-M   'P 1'
#
loop_
_entity.id
_entity.type
_entity.pdbx_description
1 polymer ?
#
loop_
_entity_poly.entity_id
_entity_poly.type
_entity_poly.pdbx_seq_one_letter_code
_entity_poly.pdbx_strand_id
1 'polypeptide(L)'
;MAAHLPPGKPPPWRGILIGALLIPPSTLFGVYAYIVVQALLWTQTSLLRGPVFVLFMLALANLLLRRLRARLALTGAELLTIYVMLMLATAVSGIGMVQFLVPTLGSAFYFATPENRWAEFHPHVPAWLVPNDPAAVNGFFKGYTTLYQLRILRAWLVPVAVWTAFLSTLLLVMLCLTVLVRRRWVVEERLTFPLIYLPVEMARDGGSKAFWGSRLMWAGFALAGVLESVNFANWLMPAIPYLPIKPTDLGAQVTAQPWSGVRPFYVAFYPFMIGIGYLLTLDISFSCWSFYLLMKLENVVAVAAGFRDPGASLTMARAPYISEQGAGAFIGLALLLLWTGRGTLRRAWQAARRGEPAEGEMLSYRAAFAGLAAGFAALVGFCWAAGVHPLVAAAFLLILLLFVLTITRIVAEAGAGWIMAPWMSGRPLVTAAAHVGSMGERSLTAWSYFLFLDLDYRDMPMPHHLQGARIGGAAAVPPRRMLAAMLVATGVGIVTAFWAHLHVYYIHGCATAKVRPWITSVGQWPFGMLRSWLSSPPLTDPTGLAAAGVGALITAALVFLRQHVLWWPLHPLGYALANTNSLDYVWCPFFIAWVLKATVLRLGGISLYRRTLPFFLGMILGDYVVPGLWGLIGAATNTQMYMAFPH
;
A
#
# COMPACT_ATOMS: atom_id res chain seq x y z
N MET A 1 25.21 -6.84 1.91
CA MET A 1 26.30 -7.36 2.75
C MET A 1 25.70 -7.60 4.14
N ALA A 2 25.20 -8.81 4.40
CA ALA A 2 24.56 -9.15 5.66
C ALA A 2 25.57 -9.92 6.52
N ALA A 3 26.11 -9.25 7.54
CA ALA A 3 26.89 -9.92 8.57
C ALA A 3 25.92 -10.76 9.40
N HIS A 4 26.18 -12.07 9.49
CA HIS A 4 25.42 -12.99 10.33
C HIS A 4 25.46 -12.50 11.78
N LEU A 5 24.27 -12.26 12.36
CA LEU A 5 24.14 -12.03 13.79
C LEU A 5 24.52 -13.31 14.55
N PRO A 6 25.25 -13.22 15.67
CA PRO A 6 25.67 -14.40 16.43
C PRO A 6 24.46 -15.17 16.98
N PRO A 7 24.51 -16.52 17.02
CA PRO A 7 23.43 -17.33 17.54
C PRO A 7 23.43 -17.28 19.07
N GLY A 8 22.26 -16.95 19.64
CA GLY A 8 21.98 -17.14 21.05
C GLY A 8 21.32 -15.92 21.70
N LYS A 9 20.00 -15.98 21.90
CA LYS A 9 19.22 -15.35 23.00
C LYS A 9 17.71 -15.63 22.86
N PRO A 10 16.92 -15.48 23.95
CA PRO A 10 15.69 -16.25 24.24
C PRO A 10 14.52 -15.98 23.28
N PRO A 11 13.40 -16.73 23.36
CA PRO A 11 12.38 -16.72 22.30
C PRO A 11 11.73 -15.33 22.15
N PRO A 12 11.37 -14.92 20.92
CA PRO A 12 10.73 -13.64 20.63
C PRO A 12 9.28 -13.52 21.16
N TRP A 13 8.87 -14.36 22.13
CA TRP A 13 7.52 -14.37 22.68
C TRP A 13 7.16 -13.04 23.34
N ARG A 14 8.14 -12.38 24.00
CA ARG A 14 7.98 -11.02 24.53
C ARG A 14 7.68 -10.02 23.43
N GLY A 15 8.39 -10.13 22.30
CA GLY A 15 8.14 -9.32 21.10
C GLY A 15 6.73 -9.54 20.55
N ILE A 16 6.26 -10.79 20.51
CA ILE A 16 4.89 -11.11 20.09
C ILE A 16 3.85 -10.51 21.04
N LEU A 17 4.05 -10.66 22.35
CA LEU A 17 3.14 -10.11 23.36
C LEU A 17 3.09 -8.59 23.31
N ILE A 18 4.24 -7.92 23.30
CA ILE A 18 4.33 -6.46 23.20
C ILE A 18 3.73 -5.98 21.88
N GLY A 19 4.02 -6.67 20.77
CA GLY A 19 3.42 -6.36 19.48
C GLY A 19 1.88 -6.43 19.52
N ALA A 20 1.32 -7.51 20.08
CA ALA A 20 -0.12 -7.68 20.23
C ALA A 20 -0.76 -6.57 21.10
N LEU A 21 -0.08 -6.15 22.17
CA LEU A 21 -0.54 -5.07 23.05
C LEU A 21 -0.43 -3.68 22.41
N LEU A 22 0.54 -3.46 21.51
CA LEU A 22 0.74 -2.17 20.84
C LEU A 22 -0.15 -1.97 19.61
N ILE A 23 -0.68 -3.04 19.02
CA ILE A 23 -1.57 -2.95 17.86
C ILE A 23 -2.80 -2.06 18.15
N PRO A 24 -3.60 -2.28 19.21
CA PRO A 24 -4.77 -1.45 19.52
C PRO A 24 -4.51 0.06 19.62
N PRO A 25 -3.59 0.54 20.49
CA PRO A 25 -3.33 1.97 20.60
C PRO A 25 -2.69 2.55 19.33
N SER A 26 -1.83 1.79 18.62
CA SER A 26 -1.20 2.25 17.38
C SER A 26 -2.22 2.44 16.26
N THR A 27 -3.14 1.49 16.08
CA THR A 27 -4.20 1.59 15.08
C THR A 27 -5.19 2.70 15.42
N LEU A 28 -5.62 2.83 16.68
CA LEU A 28 -6.50 3.93 17.09
C LEU A 28 -5.87 5.29 16.81
N PHE A 29 -4.60 5.48 17.23
CA PHE A 29 -3.89 6.71 16.94
C PHE A 29 -3.77 6.97 15.45
N GLY A 30 -3.44 5.94 14.64
CA GLY A 30 -3.33 6.08 13.20
C GLY A 30 -4.62 6.54 12.52
N VAL A 31 -5.75 5.92 12.88
CA VAL A 31 -7.08 6.29 12.41
C VAL A 31 -7.40 7.74 12.82
N TYR A 32 -7.20 8.08 14.09
CA TYR A 32 -7.48 9.41 14.60
C TYR A 32 -6.58 10.50 13.98
N ALA A 33 -5.28 10.24 13.87
CA ALA A 33 -4.28 11.16 13.35
C ALA A 33 -4.50 11.47 11.86
N TYR A 34 -5.01 10.51 11.10
CA TYR A 34 -5.29 10.69 9.67
C TYR A 34 -6.68 11.27 9.41
N ILE A 35 -7.71 10.80 10.12
CA ILE A 35 -9.12 11.13 9.84
C ILE A 35 -9.55 12.42 10.56
N VAL A 36 -9.13 12.62 11.80
CA VAL A 36 -9.58 13.75 12.65
C VAL A 36 -8.52 14.85 12.68
N VAL A 37 -7.30 14.53 13.10
CA VAL A 37 -6.21 15.52 13.22
C VAL A 37 -5.68 15.94 11.85
N GLN A 38 -5.68 15.02 10.88
CA GLN A 38 -5.17 15.23 9.52
C GLN A 38 -3.70 15.66 9.47
N ALA A 39 -2.86 15.21 10.41
CA ALA A 39 -1.43 15.57 10.45
C ALA A 39 -0.54 14.73 9.51
N LEU A 40 -0.84 13.44 9.37
CA LEU A 40 0.00 12.52 8.60
C LEU A 40 -0.77 11.32 8.07
N LEU A 41 -0.23 10.69 7.02
CA LEU A 41 -0.62 9.33 6.65
C LEU A 41 0.10 8.36 7.60
N TRP A 42 -0.64 7.75 8.52
CA TRP A 42 -0.09 6.68 9.37
C TRP A 42 0.22 5.42 8.56
N THR A 43 -0.60 5.22 7.52
CA THR A 43 -0.59 4.15 6.53
C THR A 43 -0.16 4.71 5.16
N GLN A 44 -0.48 4.02 4.06
CA GLN A 44 -0.44 4.47 2.67
C GLN A 44 0.95 4.63 2.04
N THR A 45 2.03 4.23 2.71
CA THR A 45 3.39 4.15 2.16
C THR A 45 3.93 2.73 2.26
N SER A 46 4.71 2.28 1.28
CA SER A 46 5.26 0.91 1.29
C SER A 46 6.23 0.66 2.45
N LEU A 47 6.88 1.73 2.93
CA LEU A 47 7.49 1.79 4.25
C LEU A 47 6.51 2.54 5.15
N LEU A 48 5.68 1.79 5.89
CA LEU A 48 4.57 2.39 6.65
C LEU A 48 5.11 3.31 7.75
N ARG A 49 4.61 4.55 7.79
CA ARG A 49 5.07 5.58 8.74
C ARG A 49 4.85 5.18 10.19
N GLY A 50 3.66 4.67 10.51
CA GLY A 50 3.28 4.28 11.87
C GLY A 50 4.24 3.27 12.52
N PRO A 51 4.48 2.11 11.91
CA PRO A 51 5.45 1.13 12.41
C PRO A 51 6.87 1.68 12.58
N VAL A 52 7.33 2.56 11.68
CA VAL A 52 8.65 3.22 11.82
C VAL A 52 8.65 4.19 13.00
N PHE A 53 7.60 4.99 13.16
CA PHE A 53 7.43 5.89 14.30
C PHE A 53 7.45 5.12 15.63
N VAL A 54 6.64 4.07 15.75
CA VAL A 54 6.57 3.25 16.97
C VAL A 54 7.90 2.55 17.22
N LEU A 55 8.55 2.01 16.19
CA LEU A 55 9.88 1.41 16.32
C LEU A 55 10.92 2.43 16.79
N PHE A 56 10.87 3.68 16.31
CA PHE A 56 11.77 4.75 16.76
C PHE A 56 11.60 5.02 18.26
N MET A 57 10.36 5.21 18.71
CA MET A 57 10.06 5.45 20.13
C MET A 57 10.46 4.27 21.00
N LEU A 58 10.16 3.04 20.55
CA LEU A 58 10.57 1.82 21.25
C LEU A 58 12.08 1.65 21.31
N ALA A 59 12.81 1.95 20.23
CA ALA A 59 14.26 1.84 20.20
C ALA A 59 14.92 2.86 21.14
N LEU A 60 14.43 4.11 21.17
CA LEU A 60 14.90 5.11 22.14
C LEU A 60 14.61 4.69 23.59
N ALA A 61 13.38 4.24 23.87
CA ALA A 61 13.02 3.72 25.19
C ALA A 61 13.89 2.51 25.57
N ASN A 62 14.19 1.64 24.61
CA ASN A 62 15.05 0.47 24.82
C ASN A 62 16.50 0.84 25.12
N LEU A 63 17.05 1.85 24.43
CA LEU A 63 18.38 2.38 24.69
C LEU A 63 18.50 2.95 26.11
N LEU A 64 17.48 3.66 26.57
CA LEU A 64 17.41 4.16 27.95
C LEU A 64 17.28 2.99 28.95
N LEU A 65 16.36 2.06 28.69
CA LEU A 65 16.15 0.88 29.54
C LEU A 65 17.40 0.03 29.65
N ARG A 66 18.20 -0.06 28.60
CA ARG A 66 19.47 -0.79 28.60
C ARG A 66 20.51 -0.15 29.53
N ARG A 67 20.48 1.18 29.71
CA ARG A 67 21.32 1.90 30.68
C ARG A 67 20.84 1.68 32.11
N LEU A 68 19.51 1.66 32.32
CA LEU A 68 18.92 1.56 33.66
C LEU A 68 18.84 0.11 34.17
N ARG A 69 18.34 -0.81 33.33
CA ARG A 69 18.09 -2.23 33.64
C ARG A 69 18.28 -3.10 32.38
N ALA A 70 19.53 -3.41 32.05
CA ALA A 70 19.90 -4.18 30.86
C ALA A 70 19.18 -5.53 30.68
N ARG A 71 18.73 -6.17 31.77
CA ARG A 71 17.98 -7.44 31.72
C ARG A 71 16.56 -7.31 31.12
N LEU A 72 15.95 -6.12 31.21
CA LEU A 72 14.60 -5.87 30.69
C LEU A 72 14.62 -5.36 29.24
N ALA A 73 15.80 -4.96 28.73
CA ALA A 73 15.95 -4.47 27.37
C ALA A 73 15.53 -5.53 26.34
N LEU A 74 14.88 -5.07 25.28
CA LEU A 74 14.53 -5.83 24.10
C LEU A 74 15.75 -6.07 23.22
N THR A 75 15.81 -7.26 22.66
CA THR A 75 16.76 -7.66 21.61
C THR A 75 16.33 -7.08 20.26
N GLY A 76 17.28 -7.02 19.31
CA GLY A 76 16.95 -6.62 17.94
C GLY A 76 15.91 -7.51 17.28
N ALA A 77 15.91 -8.81 17.60
CA ALA A 77 14.91 -9.76 17.13
C ALA A 77 13.50 -9.46 17.70
N GLU A 78 13.39 -9.10 18.98
CA GLU A 78 12.12 -8.69 19.58
C GLU A 78 11.60 -7.38 18.97
N LEU A 79 12.46 -6.37 18.82
CA LEU A 79 12.11 -5.08 18.18
C LEU A 79 11.62 -5.26 16.74
N LEU A 80 12.32 -6.07 15.94
CA LEU A 80 11.95 -6.34 14.56
C LEU A 80 10.69 -7.21 14.45
N THR A 81 10.45 -8.11 15.40
CA THR A 81 9.19 -8.87 15.48
C THR A 81 8.02 -7.92 15.74
N ILE A 82 8.16 -7.00 16.71
CA ILE A 82 7.15 -5.96 17.00
C ILE A 82 6.90 -5.10 15.76
N TYR A 83 7.96 -4.66 15.08
CA TYR A 83 7.85 -3.88 13.85
C TYR A 83 7.06 -4.61 12.75
N VAL A 84 7.36 -5.90 12.50
CA VAL A 84 6.63 -6.69 11.49
C VAL A 84 5.17 -6.86 11.86
N MET A 85 4.85 -7.06 13.14
CA MET A 85 3.47 -7.15 13.61
C MET A 85 2.71 -5.83 13.39
N LEU A 86 3.31 -4.70 13.79
CA LEU A 86 2.72 -3.38 13.58
C LEU A 86 2.56 -3.04 12.10
N MET A 87 3.52 -3.44 11.27
CA MET A 87 3.46 -3.27 9.81
C MET A 87 2.24 -3.97 9.21
N LEU A 88 1.99 -5.23 9.56
CA LEU A 88 0.82 -5.96 9.06
C LEU A 88 -0.50 -5.41 9.60
N ALA A 89 -0.57 -5.10 10.89
CA ALA A 89 -1.78 -4.53 11.48
C ALA A 89 -2.11 -3.13 10.91
N THR A 90 -1.07 -2.32 10.67
CA THR A 90 -1.22 -0.98 10.08
C THR A 90 -1.70 -1.09 8.64
N ALA A 91 -1.10 -1.98 7.82
CA ALA A 91 -1.54 -2.23 6.45
C ALA A 91 -3.04 -2.58 6.37
N VAL A 92 -3.51 -3.50 7.21
CA VAL A 92 -4.93 -3.87 7.27
C VAL A 92 -5.83 -2.71 7.69
N SER A 93 -5.37 -1.85 8.58
CA SER A 93 -6.13 -0.67 9.01
C SER A 93 -6.15 0.46 7.99
N GLY A 94 -5.35 0.37 6.93
CA GLY A 94 -5.16 1.44 5.97
C GLY A 94 -6.17 1.51 4.83
N ILE A 95 -5.81 2.33 3.86
CA ILE A 95 -6.58 2.58 2.64
C ILE A 95 -6.51 1.36 1.72
N GLY A 96 -7.60 1.03 1.03
CA GLY A 96 -7.68 -0.21 0.24
C GLY A 96 -7.97 -1.46 1.08
N MET A 97 -8.22 -1.28 2.39
CA MET A 97 -8.59 -2.32 3.35
C MET A 97 -9.78 -1.83 4.20
N VAL A 98 -9.69 -1.93 5.53
CA VAL A 98 -10.80 -1.63 6.45
C VAL A 98 -11.26 -0.18 6.36
N GLN A 99 -10.34 0.76 6.09
CA GLN A 99 -10.65 2.19 6.05
C GLN A 99 -11.64 2.57 4.93
N PHE A 100 -11.61 1.87 3.80
CA PHE A 100 -12.57 2.06 2.70
C PHE A 100 -13.77 1.14 2.82
N LEU A 101 -13.58 -0.06 3.34
CA LEU A 101 -14.66 -1.00 3.57
C LEU A 101 -15.71 -0.43 4.52
N VAL A 102 -15.31 0.06 5.70
CA VAL A 102 -16.25 0.46 6.78
C VAL A 102 -17.24 1.54 6.34
N PRO A 103 -16.82 2.67 5.72
CA PRO A 103 -17.77 3.66 5.19
C PRO A 103 -18.68 3.11 4.08
N THR A 104 -18.17 2.20 3.24
CA THR A 104 -18.93 1.61 2.13
C THR A 104 -20.15 0.81 2.62
N LEU A 105 -20.02 0.09 3.74
CA LEU A 105 -21.05 -0.80 4.27
C LEU A 105 -22.40 -0.11 4.54
N GLY A 106 -22.39 1.16 4.95
CA GLY A 106 -23.61 1.91 5.24
C GLY A 106 -23.99 2.95 4.16
N SER A 107 -23.13 3.19 3.17
CA SER A 107 -23.26 4.36 2.29
C SER A 107 -24.48 4.30 1.38
N ALA A 108 -24.84 3.11 0.85
CA ALA A 108 -26.05 2.93 0.05
C ALA A 108 -27.35 3.25 0.80
N PHE A 109 -27.36 3.06 2.13
CA PHE A 109 -28.53 3.28 2.98
C PHE A 109 -28.62 4.72 3.47
N TYR A 110 -27.50 5.29 3.91
CA TYR A 110 -27.48 6.64 4.48
C TYR A 110 -27.64 7.75 3.44
N PHE A 111 -27.00 7.61 2.28
CA PHE A 111 -27.00 8.63 1.23
C PHE A 111 -28.07 8.39 0.16
N ALA A 112 -29.02 7.49 0.39
CA ALA A 112 -30.11 7.28 -0.56
C ALA A 112 -31.00 8.54 -0.63
N THR A 113 -31.21 9.04 -1.85
CA THR A 113 -32.14 10.14 -2.14
C THR A 113 -33.08 9.74 -3.28
N PRO A 114 -34.22 10.43 -3.45
CA PRO A 114 -35.10 10.20 -4.59
C PRO A 114 -34.40 10.38 -5.94
N GLU A 115 -33.44 11.30 -6.04
CA GLU A 115 -32.73 11.63 -7.27
C GLU A 115 -31.72 10.55 -7.66
N ASN A 116 -30.97 10.02 -6.69
CA ASN A 116 -29.97 8.98 -6.97
C ASN A 116 -30.57 7.56 -7.03
N ARG A 117 -31.78 7.37 -6.49
CA ARG A 117 -32.54 6.11 -6.48
C ARG A 117 -31.80 4.95 -5.81
N TRP A 118 -30.87 5.20 -4.90
CA TRP A 118 -30.09 4.13 -4.26
C TRP A 118 -30.92 3.21 -3.35
N ALA A 119 -32.13 3.64 -2.95
CA ALA A 119 -33.08 2.78 -2.24
C ALA A 119 -33.46 1.52 -3.04
N GLU A 120 -33.37 1.57 -4.37
CA GLU A 120 -33.62 0.41 -5.26
C GLU A 120 -32.58 -0.69 -5.08
N PHE A 121 -31.40 -0.36 -4.55
CA PHE A 121 -30.34 -1.33 -4.32
C PHE A 121 -30.55 -2.13 -3.03
N HIS A 122 -31.29 -1.59 -2.06
CA HIS A 122 -31.42 -2.17 -0.71
C HIS A 122 -31.95 -3.61 -0.72
N PRO A 123 -32.98 -3.97 -1.51
CA PRO A 123 -33.49 -5.35 -1.57
C PRO A 123 -32.46 -6.37 -2.08
N HIS A 124 -31.44 -5.91 -2.79
CA HIS A 124 -30.39 -6.77 -3.35
C HIS A 124 -29.20 -6.97 -2.41
N VAL A 125 -29.13 -6.23 -1.30
CA VAL A 125 -28.03 -6.34 -0.32
C VAL A 125 -28.36 -7.42 0.71
N PRO A 126 -27.53 -8.47 0.86
CA PRO A 126 -27.75 -9.46 1.90
C PRO A 126 -27.63 -8.84 3.30
N ALA A 127 -28.61 -9.10 4.17
CA ALA A 127 -28.66 -8.54 5.52
C ALA A 127 -27.43 -8.89 6.38
N TRP A 128 -26.73 -10.00 6.12
CA TRP A 128 -25.53 -10.37 6.88
C TRP A 128 -24.27 -9.57 6.46
N LEU A 129 -24.30 -8.89 5.31
CA LEU A 129 -23.13 -8.22 4.72
C LEU A 129 -22.89 -6.81 5.29
N VAL A 130 -23.95 -6.14 5.74
CA VAL A 130 -23.98 -4.71 6.10
C VAL A 130 -24.78 -4.48 7.39
N PRO A 131 -24.56 -3.37 8.12
CA PRO A 131 -25.41 -3.01 9.25
C PRO A 131 -26.80 -2.59 8.77
N ASN A 132 -27.86 -3.30 9.17
CA ASN A 132 -29.24 -3.01 8.73
C ASN A 132 -30.07 -2.16 9.72
N ASP A 133 -29.54 -1.86 10.91
CA ASP A 133 -30.27 -1.06 11.89
C ASP A 133 -30.14 0.45 11.53
N PRO A 134 -31.26 1.16 11.27
CA PRO A 134 -31.19 2.57 10.88
C PRO A 134 -30.56 3.47 11.93
N ALA A 135 -30.69 3.17 13.23
CA ALA A 135 -30.06 3.96 14.29
C ALA A 135 -28.54 3.72 14.31
N ALA A 136 -28.08 2.50 14.06
CA ALA A 136 -26.67 2.19 13.91
C ALA A 136 -26.06 2.94 12.70
N VAL A 137 -26.72 2.88 11.53
CA VAL A 137 -26.26 3.57 10.31
C VAL A 137 -26.25 5.09 10.52
N ASN A 138 -27.35 5.67 11.03
CA ASN A 138 -27.41 7.10 11.30
C ASN A 138 -26.37 7.56 12.33
N GLY A 139 -26.20 6.81 13.43
CA GLY A 139 -25.20 7.13 14.45
C GLY A 139 -23.77 7.09 13.89
N PHE A 140 -23.47 6.17 12.97
CA PHE A 140 -22.15 6.08 12.34
C PHE A 140 -21.84 7.29 11.46
N PHE A 141 -22.80 7.75 10.65
CA PHE A 141 -22.57 8.89 9.75
C PHE A 141 -22.73 10.25 10.44
N LYS A 142 -23.68 10.42 11.37
CA LYS A 142 -23.92 11.69 12.07
C LYS A 142 -22.98 11.92 13.25
N GLY A 143 -22.48 10.86 13.89
CA GLY A 143 -21.64 10.94 15.08
C GLY A 143 -22.41 11.30 16.35
N TYR A 144 -21.70 11.86 17.34
CA TYR A 144 -22.24 12.29 18.63
C TYR A 144 -22.96 11.19 19.42
N THR A 145 -22.53 9.94 19.24
CA THR A 145 -23.03 8.80 20.00
C THR A 145 -21.85 7.88 20.37
N THR A 146 -22.13 6.68 20.85
CA THR A 146 -21.10 5.72 21.26
C THR A 146 -21.30 4.37 20.61
N LEU A 147 -20.21 3.79 20.12
CA LEU A 147 -20.16 2.41 19.62
C LEU A 147 -20.65 1.40 20.68
N TYR A 148 -20.48 1.72 21.96
CA TYR A 148 -20.67 0.79 23.08
C TYR A 148 -22.14 0.59 23.49
N GLN A 149 -23.11 1.13 22.75
CA GLN A 149 -24.51 0.77 22.94
C GLN A 149 -24.76 -0.65 22.43
N LEU A 150 -25.44 -1.48 23.25
CA LEU A 150 -25.71 -2.89 22.90
C LEU A 150 -26.43 -3.05 21.55
N ARG A 151 -27.35 -2.14 21.22
CA ARG A 151 -28.06 -2.11 19.93
C ARG A 151 -27.09 -1.93 18.75
N ILE A 152 -26.15 -0.99 18.88
CA ILE A 152 -25.15 -0.69 17.85
C ILE A 152 -24.16 -1.85 17.72
N LEU A 153 -23.65 -2.39 18.83
CA LEU A 153 -22.75 -3.55 18.81
C LEU A 153 -23.40 -4.76 18.12
N ARG A 154 -24.68 -5.04 18.39
CA ARG A 154 -25.44 -6.11 17.72
C ARG A 154 -25.58 -5.88 16.22
N ALA A 155 -25.81 -4.63 15.78
CA ALA A 155 -25.95 -4.30 14.37
C ALA A 155 -24.64 -4.52 13.58
N TRP A 156 -23.49 -4.32 14.21
CA TRP A 156 -22.17 -4.51 13.58
C TRP A 156 -21.57 -5.91 13.77
N LEU A 157 -22.04 -6.69 14.73
CA LEU A 157 -21.44 -7.97 15.10
C LEU A 157 -21.28 -8.91 13.89
N VAL A 158 -22.36 -9.13 13.13
CA VAL A 158 -22.34 -10.03 11.98
C VAL A 158 -21.50 -9.45 10.83
N PRO A 159 -21.72 -8.20 10.36
CA PRO A 159 -20.86 -7.59 9.33
C PRO A 159 -19.36 -7.62 9.68
N VAL A 160 -18.99 -7.25 10.90
CA VAL A 160 -17.58 -7.25 11.33
C VAL A 160 -17.03 -8.68 11.32
N ALA A 161 -17.78 -9.68 11.79
CA ALA A 161 -17.34 -11.07 11.81
C ALA A 161 -17.11 -11.64 10.41
N VAL A 162 -18.06 -11.45 9.49
CA VAL A 162 -17.97 -12.01 8.12
C VAL A 162 -16.86 -11.33 7.30
N TRP A 163 -16.71 -10.01 7.42
CA TRP A 163 -15.62 -9.29 6.75
C TRP A 163 -14.26 -9.58 7.39
N THR A 164 -14.21 -9.83 8.71
CA THR A 164 -12.99 -10.30 9.37
C THR A 164 -12.57 -11.67 8.82
N ALA A 165 -13.52 -12.59 8.63
CA ALA A 165 -13.24 -13.88 8.01
C ALA A 165 -12.76 -13.75 6.57
N PHE A 166 -13.41 -12.89 5.77
CA PHE A 166 -13.00 -12.59 4.40
C PHE A 166 -11.57 -12.03 4.32
N LEU A 167 -11.28 -10.97 5.09
CA LEU A 167 -9.95 -10.36 5.12
C LEU A 167 -8.88 -11.32 5.63
N SER A 168 -9.16 -12.09 6.69
CA SER A 168 -8.23 -13.09 7.21
C SER A 168 -7.89 -14.15 6.16
N THR A 169 -8.89 -14.59 5.39
CA THR A 169 -8.72 -15.56 4.29
C THR A 169 -7.88 -14.95 3.17
N LEU A 170 -8.16 -13.70 2.79
CA LEU A 170 -7.40 -12.96 1.78
C LEU A 170 -5.92 -12.82 2.17
N LEU A 171 -5.65 -12.43 3.42
CA LEU A 171 -4.29 -12.31 3.94
C LEU A 171 -3.58 -13.66 4.00
N LEU A 172 -4.28 -14.74 4.35
CA LEU A 172 -3.73 -16.09 4.33
C LEU A 172 -3.37 -16.55 2.91
N VAL A 173 -4.22 -16.26 1.93
CA VAL A 173 -3.97 -16.51 0.50
C VAL A 173 -2.70 -15.77 0.05
N MET A 174 -2.58 -14.48 0.39
CA MET A 174 -1.39 -13.68 0.10
C MET A 174 -0.14 -14.24 0.78
N LEU A 175 -0.23 -14.68 2.04
CA LEU A 175 0.87 -15.30 2.78
C LEU A 175 1.30 -16.63 2.14
N CYS A 176 0.35 -17.45 1.69
CA CYS A 176 0.63 -18.68 0.95
C CYS A 176 1.39 -18.36 -0.34
N LEU A 177 0.93 -17.35 -1.10
CA LEU A 177 1.61 -16.90 -2.30
C LEU A 177 3.02 -16.37 -2.00
N THR A 178 3.19 -15.61 -0.89
CA THR A 178 4.49 -15.17 -0.39
C THR A 178 5.42 -16.36 -0.17
N VAL A 179 4.99 -17.43 0.51
CA VAL A 179 5.81 -18.63 0.73
C VAL A 179 6.26 -19.27 -0.58
N LEU A 180 5.38 -19.36 -1.57
CA LEU A 180 5.69 -19.97 -2.87
C LEU A 180 6.73 -19.17 -3.68
N VAL A 181 6.74 -17.84 -3.57
CA VAL A 181 7.68 -16.97 -4.32
C VAL A 181 8.92 -16.59 -3.51
N ARG A 182 8.88 -16.71 -2.17
CA ARG A 182 9.96 -16.25 -1.27
C ARG A 182 11.30 -16.84 -1.63
N ARG A 183 11.39 -18.16 -1.86
CA ARG A 183 12.68 -18.81 -2.18
C ARG A 183 13.29 -18.22 -3.45
N ARG A 184 12.48 -18.02 -4.49
CA ARG A 184 12.91 -17.44 -5.76
C ARG A 184 13.45 -16.03 -5.55
N TRP A 185 12.69 -15.16 -4.88
CA TRP A 185 13.03 -13.74 -4.79
C TRP A 185 14.07 -13.41 -3.70
N VAL A 186 14.02 -14.10 -2.56
CA VAL A 186 14.90 -13.82 -1.42
C VAL A 186 16.23 -14.58 -1.52
N VAL A 187 16.21 -15.84 -1.96
CA VAL A 187 17.39 -16.73 -1.92
C VAL A 187 18.08 -16.80 -3.28
N GLU A 188 17.32 -17.08 -4.34
CA GLU A 188 17.88 -17.30 -5.69
C GLU A 188 18.24 -15.97 -6.36
N GLU A 189 17.29 -15.03 -6.42
CA GLU A 189 17.49 -13.72 -7.08
C GLU A 189 18.10 -12.66 -6.15
N ARG A 190 18.08 -12.89 -4.84
CA ARG A 190 18.67 -12.01 -3.81
C ARG A 190 18.24 -10.55 -3.98
N LEU A 191 16.93 -10.33 -4.06
CA LEU A 191 16.36 -8.98 -4.10
C LEU A 191 16.92 -8.09 -2.98
N THR A 192 16.99 -6.79 -3.27
CA THR A 192 17.66 -5.78 -2.45
C THR A 192 16.91 -5.44 -1.17
N PHE A 193 15.57 -5.39 -1.20
CA PHE A 193 14.70 -4.97 -0.10
C PHE A 193 15.11 -3.63 0.55
N PRO A 194 15.19 -2.53 -0.21
CA PRO A 194 15.69 -1.24 0.29
C PRO A 194 14.89 -0.70 1.50
N LEU A 195 13.58 -0.98 1.58
CA LEU A 195 12.73 -0.45 2.65
C LEU A 195 13.01 -1.08 4.03
N ILE A 196 13.62 -2.27 4.10
CA ILE A 196 13.92 -2.91 5.39
C ILE A 196 15.18 -2.36 6.05
N TYR A 197 16.00 -1.58 5.34
CA TYR A 197 17.29 -1.12 5.85
C TYR A 197 17.13 -0.23 7.09
N LEU A 198 16.21 0.74 7.03
CA LEU A 198 15.95 1.64 8.15
C LEU A 198 15.54 0.89 9.43
N PRO A 199 14.47 0.05 9.44
CA PRO A 199 14.07 -0.65 10.65
C PRO A 199 15.13 -1.63 11.16
N VAL A 200 15.86 -2.31 10.25
CA VAL A 200 16.95 -3.22 10.63
C VAL A 200 18.10 -2.47 11.30
N GLU A 201 18.55 -1.34 10.76
CA GLU A 201 19.63 -0.55 11.36
C GLU A 201 19.22 0.08 12.70
N MET A 202 17.96 0.53 12.84
CA MET A 202 17.43 1.04 14.11
C MET A 202 17.43 -0.02 15.22
N ALA A 203 17.06 -1.25 14.88
CA ALA A 203 16.90 -2.36 15.83
C ALA A 203 18.16 -3.20 16.04
N ARG A 204 19.17 -3.07 15.17
CA ARG A 204 20.40 -3.87 15.21
C ARG A 204 21.03 -3.85 16.61
N ASP A 205 21.38 -5.02 17.12
CA ASP A 205 21.94 -5.22 18.47
C ASP A 205 21.10 -4.58 19.61
N GLY A 206 19.79 -4.41 19.41
CA GLY A 206 18.88 -3.75 20.35
C GLY A 206 18.99 -2.22 20.36
N GLY A 207 19.56 -1.62 19.32
CA GLY A 207 19.87 -0.19 19.21
C GLY A 207 21.37 0.06 19.11
N SER A 208 21.95 -0.11 17.92
CA SER A 208 23.39 0.01 17.71
C SER A 208 23.90 1.45 17.88
N LYS A 209 25.01 1.63 18.61
CA LYS A 209 25.68 2.93 18.74
C LYS A 209 26.12 3.50 17.38
N ALA A 210 26.39 2.66 16.38
CA ALA A 210 26.82 3.10 15.06
C ALA A 210 25.73 3.90 14.32
N PHE A 211 24.48 3.47 14.44
CA PHE A 211 23.34 4.18 13.85
C PHE A 211 22.97 5.39 14.71
N TRP A 212 22.64 5.17 15.99
CA TRP A 212 22.12 6.20 16.89
C TRP A 212 23.13 7.28 17.29
N GLY A 213 24.43 7.00 17.20
CA GLY A 213 25.51 7.95 17.44
C GLY A 213 25.99 8.69 16.18
N SER A 214 25.44 8.38 15.00
CA SER A 214 25.86 9.00 13.75
C SER A 214 25.36 10.44 13.63
N ARG A 215 26.29 11.39 13.56
CA ARG A 215 25.99 12.82 13.33
C ARG A 215 25.32 13.06 11.97
N LEU A 216 25.71 12.29 10.95
CA LEU A 216 25.11 12.39 9.62
C LEU A 216 23.64 11.96 9.62
N MET A 217 23.31 10.90 10.36
CA MET A 217 21.92 10.47 10.51
C MET A 217 21.07 11.56 11.19
N TRP A 218 21.55 12.14 12.30
CA TRP A 218 20.84 13.23 12.96
C TRP A 218 20.77 14.50 12.09
N ALA A 219 21.77 14.78 11.25
CA ALA A 219 21.72 15.89 10.31
C ALA A 219 20.63 15.70 9.24
N GLY A 220 20.49 14.48 8.69
CA GLY A 220 19.40 14.15 7.77
C GLY A 220 18.03 14.22 8.46
N PHE A 221 17.93 13.72 9.69
CA PHE A 221 16.72 13.81 10.52
C PHE A 221 16.32 15.25 10.76
N ALA A 222 17.27 16.10 11.16
CA ALA A 222 17.04 17.51 11.42
C ALA A 222 16.61 18.25 10.14
N LEU A 223 17.26 17.99 9.01
CA LEU A 223 16.89 18.62 7.73
C LEU A 223 15.43 18.34 7.37
N ALA A 224 15.03 17.06 7.31
CA ALA A 224 13.65 16.70 6.99
C ALA A 224 12.66 17.23 8.05
N GLY A 225 13.01 17.09 9.33
CA GLY A 225 12.18 17.54 10.44
C GLY A 225 11.94 19.05 10.48
N VAL A 226 12.96 19.86 10.15
CA VAL A 226 12.83 21.32 10.09
C VAL A 226 11.96 21.73 8.91
N LEU A 227 12.18 21.16 7.73
CA LEU A 227 11.37 21.47 6.53
C LEU A 227 9.88 21.22 6.79
N GLU A 228 9.53 20.07 7.36
CA GLU A 228 8.15 19.75 7.73
C GLU A 228 7.64 20.69 8.83
N SER A 229 8.42 20.91 9.90
CA SER A 229 7.99 21.73 11.04
C SER A 229 7.70 23.19 10.66
N VAL A 230 8.43 23.76 9.69
CA VAL A 230 8.14 25.10 9.17
C VAL A 230 6.75 25.14 8.54
N ASN A 231 6.34 24.10 7.81
CA ASN A 231 5.01 24.03 7.22
C ASN A 231 3.90 23.75 8.24
N PHE A 232 4.16 22.93 9.27
CA PHE A 232 3.25 22.81 10.41
C PHE A 232 3.08 24.16 11.13
N ALA A 233 4.17 24.91 11.30
CA ALA A 233 4.12 26.21 11.94
C ALA A 233 3.41 27.27 11.07
N ASN A 234 3.62 27.28 9.74
CA ASN A 234 2.86 28.09 8.79
C ASN A 234 1.35 27.80 8.85
N TRP A 235 0.96 26.53 8.96
CA TRP A 235 -0.45 26.14 9.09
C TRP A 235 -1.12 26.72 10.34
N LEU A 236 -0.43 26.67 11.48
CA LEU A 236 -0.93 27.22 12.74
C LEU A 236 -0.81 28.74 12.81
N MET A 237 0.22 29.31 12.17
CA MET A 237 0.54 30.73 12.14
C MET A 237 0.93 31.15 10.72
N PRO A 238 -0.03 31.64 9.92
CA PRO A 238 0.19 31.99 8.50
C PRO A 238 1.27 33.06 8.24
N ALA A 239 1.73 33.76 9.28
CA ALA A 239 2.84 34.72 9.18
C ALA A 239 4.20 34.05 8.87
N ILE A 240 4.36 32.76 9.19
CA ILE A 240 5.56 31.99 8.82
C ILE A 240 5.47 31.65 7.32
N PRO A 241 6.52 31.83 6.51
CA PRO A 241 6.47 31.50 5.09
C PRO A 241 6.33 30.00 4.84
N TYR A 242 5.47 29.63 3.89
CA TYR A 242 5.30 28.25 3.44
C TYR A 242 6.49 27.80 2.58
N LEU A 243 6.99 26.58 2.83
CA LEU A 243 8.00 25.93 2.01
C LEU A 243 7.33 24.97 1.01
N PRO A 244 7.44 25.20 -0.32
CA PRO A 244 6.80 24.38 -1.34
C PRO A 244 7.52 23.04 -1.57
N ILE A 245 7.47 22.16 -0.57
CA ILE A 245 8.02 20.79 -0.62
C ILE A 245 7.04 19.79 -1.23
N LYS A 246 5.75 20.14 -1.28
CA LYS A 246 4.64 19.36 -1.86
C LYS A 246 4.53 19.56 -3.38
N PRO A 247 3.71 18.75 -4.08
CA PRO A 247 3.62 18.73 -5.53
C PRO A 247 3.09 20.07 -6.03
N THR A 248 3.92 20.74 -6.82
CA THR A 248 3.57 22.01 -7.50
C THR A 248 3.43 21.72 -8.98
N ASP A 249 2.27 22.02 -9.58
CA ASP A 249 2.02 21.80 -11.00
C ASP A 249 2.68 22.90 -11.85
N LEU A 250 3.86 22.59 -12.40
CA LEU A 250 4.54 23.50 -13.34
C LEU A 250 3.87 23.50 -14.71
N GLY A 251 3.06 22.48 -15.01
CA GLY A 251 2.32 22.36 -16.27
C GLY A 251 1.04 23.20 -16.31
N ALA A 252 0.54 23.69 -15.17
CA ALA A 252 -0.77 24.33 -15.08
C ALA A 252 -0.98 25.48 -16.09
N GLN A 253 0.07 26.24 -16.39
CA GLN A 253 0.04 27.38 -17.31
C GLN A 253 0.32 27.00 -18.78
N VAL A 254 0.65 25.73 -19.08
CA VAL A 254 0.96 25.27 -20.44
C VAL A 254 -0.34 24.99 -21.21
N THR A 255 -0.83 25.98 -21.95
CA THR A 255 -2.09 25.88 -22.71
C THR A 255 -1.90 25.65 -24.20
N ALA A 256 -0.75 26.03 -24.76
CA ALA A 256 -0.46 25.89 -26.19
C ALA A 256 -0.37 24.41 -26.61
N GLN A 257 -1.10 24.01 -27.66
CA GLN A 257 -0.94 22.70 -28.29
C GLN A 257 0.39 22.64 -29.08
N PRO A 258 1.08 21.48 -29.12
CA PRO A 258 0.72 20.21 -28.48
C PRO A 258 1.17 20.09 -27.01
N TRP A 259 1.92 21.07 -26.50
CA TRP A 259 2.52 21.06 -25.17
C TRP A 259 1.51 20.97 -24.02
N SER A 260 0.25 21.35 -24.25
CA SER A 260 -0.85 21.13 -23.30
C SER A 260 -0.99 19.65 -22.89
N GLY A 261 -0.52 18.70 -23.70
CA GLY A 261 -0.47 17.27 -23.37
C GLY A 261 0.47 16.91 -22.22
N VAL A 262 1.40 17.79 -21.82
CA VAL A 262 2.28 17.56 -20.66
C VAL A 262 1.52 17.60 -19.32
N ARG A 263 0.29 18.13 -19.32
CA ARG A 263 -0.47 18.41 -18.10
C ARG A 263 -1.12 17.15 -17.49
N PRO A 264 -1.19 17.07 -16.15
CA PRO A 264 -0.48 17.90 -15.18
C PRO A 264 1.03 17.56 -15.12
N PHE A 265 1.89 18.50 -14.71
CA PHE A 265 3.33 18.27 -14.56
C PHE A 265 3.81 18.71 -13.17
N TYR A 266 3.58 17.85 -12.18
CA TYR A 266 3.92 18.13 -10.80
C TYR A 266 5.42 17.99 -10.53
N VAL A 267 5.98 18.87 -9.70
CA VAL A 267 7.31 18.73 -9.11
C VAL A 267 7.17 18.78 -7.60
N ALA A 268 7.78 17.84 -6.89
CA ALA A 268 7.75 17.77 -5.44
C ALA A 268 9.15 17.52 -4.88
N PHE A 269 9.39 18.00 -3.66
CA PHE A 269 10.61 17.74 -2.91
C PHE A 269 10.26 17.00 -1.61
N TYR A 270 10.16 15.67 -1.69
CA TYR A 270 9.87 14.84 -0.52
C TYR A 270 11.15 14.24 0.07
N PRO A 271 11.61 14.69 1.25
CA PRO A 271 12.85 14.20 1.86
C PRO A 271 12.85 12.66 2.02
N PHE A 272 11.77 12.06 2.53
CA PHE A 272 11.73 10.60 2.68
C PHE A 272 11.86 9.84 1.35
N MET A 273 11.28 10.37 0.27
CA MET A 273 11.30 9.71 -1.04
C MET A 273 12.68 9.85 -1.70
N ILE A 274 13.36 10.98 -1.50
CA ILE A 274 14.77 11.13 -1.88
C ILE A 274 15.63 10.14 -1.09
N GLY A 275 15.39 10.01 0.22
CA GLY A 275 16.06 9.06 1.08
C GLY A 275 15.90 7.61 0.62
N ILE A 276 14.66 7.19 0.30
CA ILE A 276 14.37 5.86 -0.25
C ILE A 276 15.02 5.69 -1.63
N GLY A 277 14.89 6.69 -2.52
CA GLY A 277 15.49 6.72 -3.85
C GLY A 277 17.01 6.50 -3.83
N TYR A 278 17.68 7.02 -2.78
CA TYR A 278 19.12 6.85 -2.59
C TYR A 278 19.52 5.39 -2.29
N LEU A 279 18.60 4.58 -1.74
CA LEU A 279 18.81 3.15 -1.48
C LEU A 279 18.69 2.30 -2.75
N LEU A 280 17.98 2.78 -3.78
CA LEU A 280 17.67 2.04 -4.99
C LEU A 280 18.86 1.89 -5.94
N THR A 281 18.85 0.89 -6.81
CA THR A 281 19.86 0.81 -7.88
C THR A 281 19.70 1.96 -8.87
N LEU A 282 20.81 2.39 -9.49
CA LEU A 282 20.78 3.50 -10.44
C LEU A 282 19.83 3.21 -11.62
N ASP A 283 19.80 1.97 -12.13
CA ASP A 283 18.94 1.57 -13.24
C ASP A 283 17.46 1.73 -12.91
N ILE A 284 17.05 1.33 -11.69
CA ILE A 284 15.64 1.44 -11.26
C ILE A 284 15.26 2.91 -11.13
N SER A 285 16.06 3.70 -10.39
CA SER A 285 15.77 5.13 -10.23
C SER A 285 15.77 5.87 -11.58
N PHE A 286 16.72 5.55 -12.47
CA PHE A 286 16.77 6.07 -13.83
C PHE A 286 15.48 5.76 -14.60
N SER A 287 15.10 4.49 -14.62
CA SER A 287 13.92 4.02 -15.33
C SER A 287 12.64 4.69 -14.85
N CYS A 288 12.48 4.90 -13.54
CA CYS A 288 11.30 5.58 -13.01
C CYS A 288 11.12 6.97 -13.62
N TRP A 289 12.10 7.87 -13.44
CA TRP A 289 11.92 9.24 -13.94
C TRP A 289 11.96 9.31 -15.47
N SER A 290 12.74 8.45 -16.15
CA SER A 290 12.83 8.47 -17.61
C SER A 290 11.53 7.99 -18.27
N PHE A 291 10.92 6.92 -17.77
CA PHE A 291 9.63 6.45 -18.30
C PHE A 291 8.48 7.40 -17.98
N TYR A 292 8.53 8.11 -16.86
CA TYR A 292 7.57 9.18 -16.58
C TYR A 292 7.63 10.29 -17.64
N LEU A 293 8.82 10.77 -17.97
CA LEU A 293 8.99 11.79 -19.02
C LEU A 293 8.58 11.25 -20.40
N LEU A 294 8.89 9.98 -20.70
CA LEU A 294 8.42 9.33 -21.93
C LEU A 294 6.89 9.28 -21.99
N MET A 295 6.22 8.91 -20.90
CA MET A 295 4.76 8.92 -20.81
C MET A 295 4.19 10.33 -21.02
N LYS A 296 4.83 11.39 -20.49
CA LYS A 296 4.41 12.78 -20.78
C LYS A 296 4.63 13.13 -22.25
N LEU A 297 5.70 12.66 -22.89
CA LEU A 297 5.93 12.82 -24.32
C LEU A 297 4.86 12.10 -25.15
N GLU A 298 4.47 10.88 -24.78
CA GLU A 298 3.37 10.16 -25.45
C GLU A 298 2.06 10.95 -25.37
N ASN A 299 1.76 11.59 -24.23
CA ASN A 299 0.58 12.47 -24.11
C ASN A 299 0.68 13.70 -25.03
N VAL A 300 1.85 14.32 -25.15
CA VAL A 300 2.08 15.44 -26.09
C VAL A 300 1.88 14.98 -27.53
N VAL A 301 2.40 13.81 -27.90
CA VAL A 301 2.21 13.23 -29.24
C VAL A 301 0.73 12.92 -29.51
N ALA A 302 -0.01 12.39 -28.53
CA ALA A 302 -1.44 12.12 -28.67
C ALA A 302 -2.25 13.42 -28.90
N VAL A 303 -1.88 14.53 -28.24
CA VAL A 303 -2.47 15.84 -28.50
C VAL A 303 -2.06 16.36 -29.89
N ALA A 304 -0.79 16.23 -30.28
CA ALA A 304 -0.33 16.64 -31.61
C ALA A 304 -1.03 15.89 -32.75
N ALA A 305 -1.39 14.63 -32.53
CA ALA A 305 -2.12 13.80 -33.48
C ALA A 305 -3.63 14.07 -33.53
N GLY A 306 -4.15 15.02 -32.72
CA GLY A 306 -5.57 15.37 -32.66
C GLY A 306 -6.45 14.35 -31.95
N PHE A 307 -5.87 13.33 -31.30
CA PHE A 307 -6.66 12.29 -30.62
C PHE A 307 -7.44 12.80 -29.41
N ARG A 308 -7.08 13.97 -28.88
CA ARG A 308 -7.72 14.60 -27.71
C ARG A 308 -8.43 15.92 -28.02
N ASP A 309 -8.68 16.22 -29.29
CA ASP A 309 -9.39 17.45 -29.67
C ASP A 309 -10.87 17.40 -29.27
N PRO A 310 -11.56 18.54 -29.08
CA PRO A 310 -12.97 18.59 -28.69
C PRO A 310 -13.95 17.83 -29.61
N GLY A 311 -13.53 17.46 -30.82
CA GLY A 311 -14.29 16.63 -31.76
C GLY A 311 -13.89 15.15 -31.80
N ALA A 312 -12.88 14.73 -31.03
CA ALA A 312 -12.44 13.35 -30.99
C ALA A 312 -13.47 12.46 -30.29
N SER A 313 -13.62 11.22 -30.76
CA SER A 313 -14.47 10.24 -30.09
C SER A 313 -14.01 10.01 -28.65
N LEU A 314 -14.94 9.74 -27.72
CA LEU A 314 -14.63 9.43 -26.31
C LEU A 314 -13.58 8.32 -26.16
N THR A 315 -13.59 7.36 -27.09
CA THR A 315 -12.60 6.28 -27.16
C THR A 315 -11.22 6.85 -27.52
N MET A 316 -11.10 7.60 -28.62
CA MET A 316 -9.82 8.19 -29.05
C MET A 316 -9.25 9.21 -28.05
N ALA A 317 -10.10 9.93 -27.33
CA ALA A 317 -9.70 10.90 -26.30
C ALA A 317 -8.88 10.28 -25.16
N ARG A 318 -8.94 8.95 -24.99
CA ARG A 318 -8.14 8.20 -24.00
C ARG A 318 -6.73 7.90 -24.48
N ALA A 319 -6.42 8.03 -25.78
CA ALA A 319 -5.09 7.80 -26.31
C ALA A 319 -4.03 8.62 -25.54
N PRO A 320 -2.87 8.05 -25.19
CA PRO A 320 -2.35 6.75 -25.59
C PRO A 320 -2.73 5.60 -24.65
N TYR A 321 -3.85 5.69 -23.91
CA TYR A 321 -4.37 4.64 -23.03
C TYR A 321 -3.40 4.23 -21.91
N ILE A 322 -2.82 5.22 -21.23
CA ILE A 322 -1.80 5.02 -20.18
C ILE A 322 -2.28 4.09 -19.07
N SER A 323 -3.54 4.21 -18.65
CA SER A 323 -4.08 3.36 -17.58
C SER A 323 -4.16 1.90 -18.01
N GLU A 324 -4.58 1.65 -19.25
CA GLU A 324 -4.68 0.32 -19.85
C GLU A 324 -3.30 -0.27 -20.11
N GLN A 325 -2.38 0.51 -20.68
CA GLN A 325 -0.97 0.13 -20.82
C GLN A 325 -0.39 -0.28 -19.45
N GLY A 326 -0.66 0.49 -18.40
CA GLY A 326 -0.26 0.16 -17.03
C GLY A 326 -0.85 -1.16 -16.54
N ALA A 327 -2.14 -1.40 -16.78
CA ALA A 327 -2.80 -2.66 -16.44
C ALA A 327 -2.11 -3.85 -17.13
N GLY A 328 -1.84 -3.69 -18.42
CA GLY A 328 -1.04 -4.59 -19.24
C GLY A 328 0.34 -4.85 -18.67
N ALA A 329 1.05 -3.81 -18.26
CA ALA A 329 2.37 -3.92 -17.65
C ALA A 329 2.33 -4.70 -16.33
N PHE A 330 1.32 -4.47 -15.49
CA PHE A 330 1.15 -5.17 -14.23
C PHE A 330 0.85 -6.67 -14.43
N ILE A 331 -0.08 -7.00 -15.32
CA ILE A 331 -0.42 -8.39 -15.64
C ILE A 331 0.74 -9.09 -16.34
N GLY A 332 1.31 -8.45 -17.37
CA GLY A 332 2.44 -8.99 -18.13
C GLY A 332 3.62 -9.29 -17.23
N LEU A 333 3.97 -8.38 -16.32
CA LEU A 333 5.02 -8.60 -15.33
C LEU A 333 4.69 -9.76 -14.38
N ALA A 334 3.47 -9.84 -13.85
CA ALA A 334 3.06 -10.94 -12.98
C ALA A 334 3.19 -12.30 -13.67
N LEU A 335 2.70 -12.41 -14.91
CA LEU A 335 2.79 -13.63 -15.71
C LEU A 335 4.24 -14.00 -16.02
N LEU A 336 5.10 -13.04 -16.33
CA LEU A 336 6.53 -13.27 -16.55
C LEU A 336 7.25 -13.70 -15.27
N LEU A 337 6.89 -13.16 -14.11
CA LEU A 337 7.42 -13.60 -12.82
C LEU A 337 7.04 -15.05 -12.52
N LEU A 338 5.80 -15.45 -12.80
CA LEU A 338 5.36 -16.84 -12.68
C LEU A 338 6.06 -17.75 -13.70
N TRP A 339 6.19 -17.30 -14.94
CA TRP A 339 6.84 -18.04 -16.03
C TRP A 339 8.32 -18.30 -15.75
N THR A 340 9.07 -17.27 -15.34
CA THR A 340 10.48 -17.38 -14.98
C THR A 340 10.69 -18.16 -13.68
N GLY A 341 9.73 -18.08 -12.74
CA GLY A 341 9.71 -18.83 -11.49
C GLY A 341 9.22 -20.28 -11.60
N ARG A 342 8.77 -20.75 -12.77
CA ARG A 342 8.10 -22.06 -12.95
C ARG A 342 8.91 -23.25 -12.45
N GLY A 343 10.24 -23.21 -12.56
CA GLY A 343 11.13 -24.27 -12.07
C GLY A 343 11.11 -24.37 -10.54
N THR A 344 11.07 -23.23 -9.85
CA THR A 344 11.00 -23.17 -8.38
C THR A 344 9.61 -23.57 -7.89
N LEU A 345 8.55 -23.16 -8.58
CA LEU A 345 7.17 -23.59 -8.29
C LEU A 345 6.98 -25.10 -8.53
N ARG A 346 7.55 -25.66 -9.60
CA ARG A 346 7.51 -27.11 -9.88
C ARG A 346 8.21 -27.92 -8.79
N ARG A 347 9.38 -27.48 -8.32
CA ARG A 347 10.08 -28.11 -7.19
C ARG A 347 9.27 -28.03 -5.90
N ALA A 348 8.69 -26.88 -5.58
CA ALA A 348 7.81 -26.71 -4.43
C ALA A 348 6.59 -27.64 -4.50
N TRP A 349 5.99 -27.79 -5.68
CA TRP A 349 4.87 -28.71 -5.91
C TRP A 349 5.26 -30.18 -5.73
N GLN A 350 6.43 -30.60 -6.25
CA GLN A 350 6.95 -31.95 -6.06
C GLN A 350 7.20 -32.26 -4.57
N ALA A 351 7.83 -31.33 -3.84
CA ALA A 351 8.03 -31.43 -2.40
C ALA A 351 6.70 -31.50 -1.64
N ALA A 352 5.70 -30.68 -2.03
CA ALA A 352 4.36 -30.71 -1.45
C ALA A 352 3.67 -32.07 -1.62
N ARG A 353 3.79 -32.69 -2.81
CA ARG A 353 3.22 -34.02 -3.11
C ARG A 353 3.90 -35.13 -2.31
N ARG A 354 5.22 -35.05 -2.13
CA ARG A 354 6.01 -36.04 -1.39
C ARG A 354 5.96 -35.86 0.13
N GLY A 355 5.39 -34.74 0.60
CA GLY A 355 5.37 -34.41 2.03
C GLY A 355 6.75 -34.04 2.58
N GLU A 356 7.68 -33.61 1.72
CA GLU A 356 9.02 -33.23 2.12
C GLU A 356 8.98 -31.97 3.02
N PRO A 357 9.82 -31.91 4.07
CA PRO A 357 9.88 -30.74 4.93
C PRO A 357 10.37 -29.52 4.15
N ALA A 358 9.68 -28.40 4.28
CA ALA A 358 10.09 -27.14 3.70
C ALA A 358 11.08 -26.43 4.65
N GLU A 359 12.35 -26.84 4.60
CA GLU A 359 13.40 -26.24 5.43
C GLU A 359 13.53 -24.73 5.21
N GLY A 360 13.56 -23.97 6.30
CA GLY A 360 13.67 -22.51 6.26
C GLY A 360 12.41 -21.76 5.78
N GLU A 361 11.30 -22.44 5.52
CA GLU A 361 10.03 -21.83 5.14
C GLU A 361 9.09 -21.62 6.33
N MET A 362 8.21 -20.60 6.22
CA MET A 362 7.17 -20.32 7.21
C MET A 362 6.10 -21.41 7.24
N LEU A 363 5.70 -21.91 6.07
CA LEU A 363 4.73 -22.98 5.88
C LEU A 363 5.36 -24.13 5.11
N SER A 364 4.84 -25.34 5.31
CA SER A 364 5.13 -26.44 4.38
C SER A 364 4.56 -26.10 3.00
N TYR A 365 5.20 -26.56 1.92
CA TYR A 365 4.68 -26.32 0.57
C TYR A 365 3.28 -26.92 0.38
N ARG A 366 2.98 -28.07 1.01
CA ARG A 366 1.63 -28.66 1.02
C ARG A 366 0.59 -27.71 1.63
N ALA A 367 0.90 -27.13 2.79
CA ALA A 367 0.03 -26.15 3.42
C ALA A 367 -0.11 -24.86 2.60
N ALA A 368 0.96 -24.40 1.94
CA ALA A 368 0.91 -23.22 1.08
C ALA A 368 0.01 -23.43 -0.15
N PHE A 369 0.14 -24.56 -0.86
CA PHE A 369 -0.74 -24.87 -2.00
C PHE A 369 -2.19 -25.12 -1.56
N ALA A 370 -2.39 -25.90 -0.48
CA ALA A 370 -3.74 -26.17 0.03
C ALA A 370 -4.43 -24.89 0.54
N GLY A 371 -3.70 -24.05 1.28
CA GLY A 371 -4.20 -22.77 1.77
C GLY A 371 -4.50 -21.78 0.65
N LEU A 372 -3.67 -21.75 -0.40
CA LEU A 372 -3.92 -20.95 -1.60
C LEU A 372 -5.20 -21.41 -2.31
N ALA A 373 -5.35 -22.71 -2.58
CA ALA A 373 -6.50 -23.24 -3.31
C ALA A 373 -7.81 -23.15 -2.49
N ALA A 374 -7.80 -23.60 -1.23
CA ALA A 374 -8.96 -23.56 -0.36
C ALA A 374 -9.35 -22.12 0.00
N GLY A 375 -8.37 -21.25 0.26
CA GLY A 375 -8.62 -19.84 0.52
C GLY A 375 -9.18 -19.12 -0.70
N PHE A 376 -8.65 -19.36 -1.90
CA PHE A 376 -9.21 -18.80 -3.13
C PHE A 376 -10.65 -19.27 -3.37
N ALA A 377 -10.93 -20.57 -3.21
CA ALA A 377 -12.29 -21.10 -3.32
C ALA A 377 -13.24 -20.51 -2.28
N ALA A 378 -12.79 -20.31 -1.04
CA ALA A 378 -13.57 -19.66 0.01
C ALA A 378 -13.88 -18.19 -0.30
N LEU A 379 -12.93 -17.44 -0.86
CA LEU A 379 -13.15 -16.05 -1.30
C LEU A 379 -14.16 -15.98 -2.45
N VAL A 380 -14.06 -16.87 -3.45
CA VAL A 380 -15.05 -16.97 -4.54
C VAL A 380 -16.42 -17.34 -3.98
N GLY A 381 -16.48 -18.32 -3.06
CA GLY A 381 -17.70 -18.73 -2.39
C GLY A 381 -18.34 -17.59 -1.59
N PHE A 382 -17.54 -16.77 -0.90
CA PHE A 382 -18.03 -15.59 -0.19
C PHE A 382 -18.65 -14.56 -1.15
N CYS A 383 -17.95 -14.21 -2.23
CA CYS A 383 -18.46 -13.30 -3.25
C CYS A 383 -19.75 -13.84 -3.88
N TRP A 384 -19.82 -15.15 -4.14
CA TRP A 384 -21.01 -15.79 -4.67
C TRP A 384 -22.19 -15.76 -3.69
N ALA A 385 -21.95 -16.06 -2.42
CA ALA A 385 -22.96 -15.95 -1.37
C ALA A 385 -23.46 -14.50 -1.19
N ALA A 386 -22.59 -13.51 -1.39
CA ALA A 386 -22.97 -12.10 -1.38
C ALA A 386 -23.86 -11.72 -2.59
N GLY A 387 -23.83 -12.50 -3.67
CA GLY A 387 -24.66 -12.33 -4.87
C GLY A 387 -23.88 -12.11 -6.17
N VAL A 388 -22.54 -12.08 -6.12
CA VAL A 388 -21.70 -11.88 -7.31
C VAL A 388 -21.66 -13.16 -8.16
N HIS A 389 -21.74 -13.04 -9.48
CA HIS A 389 -21.56 -14.18 -10.38
C HIS A 389 -20.19 -14.86 -10.15
N PRO A 390 -20.12 -16.20 -9.97
CA PRO A 390 -18.89 -16.87 -9.51
C PRO A 390 -17.71 -16.75 -10.47
N LEU A 391 -17.95 -16.74 -11.79
CA LEU A 391 -16.87 -16.51 -12.77
C LEU A 391 -16.31 -15.09 -12.69
N VAL A 392 -17.15 -14.08 -12.42
CA VAL A 392 -16.72 -12.69 -12.27
C VAL A 392 -15.91 -12.55 -10.98
N ALA A 393 -16.38 -13.16 -9.88
CA ALA A 393 -15.64 -13.20 -8.63
C ALA A 393 -14.26 -13.87 -8.80
N ALA A 394 -14.20 -15.02 -9.47
CA ALA A 394 -12.95 -15.72 -9.73
C ALA A 394 -11.99 -14.91 -10.61
N ALA A 395 -12.49 -14.31 -11.70
CA ALA A 395 -11.68 -13.47 -12.59
C ALA A 395 -11.13 -12.23 -11.86
N PHE A 396 -11.98 -11.53 -11.10
CA PHE A 396 -11.60 -10.38 -10.29
C PHE A 396 -10.52 -10.72 -9.27
N LEU A 397 -10.73 -11.79 -8.48
CA LEU A 397 -9.77 -12.21 -7.46
C LEU A 397 -8.45 -12.68 -8.07
N LEU A 398 -8.48 -13.33 -9.24
CA LEU A 398 -7.26 -13.72 -9.95
C LEU A 398 -6.46 -12.50 -10.42
N ILE A 399 -7.13 -11.52 -11.05
CA ILE A 399 -6.49 -10.27 -11.49
C ILE A 399 -5.94 -9.51 -10.28
N LEU A 400 -6.70 -9.43 -9.19
CA LEU A 400 -6.25 -8.84 -7.93
C LEU A 400 -4.93 -9.49 -7.47
N LEU A 401 -4.86 -10.82 -7.39
CA LEU A 401 -3.64 -11.53 -6.96
C LEU A 401 -2.46 -11.30 -7.91
N LEU A 402 -2.68 -11.19 -9.23
CA LEU A 402 -1.62 -10.84 -10.19
C LEU A 402 -1.09 -9.42 -9.96
N PHE A 403 -1.97 -8.44 -9.74
CA PHE A 403 -1.58 -7.08 -9.40
C PHE A 403 -0.78 -7.05 -8.09
N VAL A 404 -1.28 -7.74 -7.06
CA VAL A 404 -0.60 -7.83 -5.76
C VAL A 404 0.77 -8.50 -5.89
N LEU A 405 0.94 -9.50 -6.76
CA LEU A 405 2.23 -10.12 -7.05
C LEU A 405 3.21 -9.10 -7.66
N THR A 406 2.77 -8.32 -8.64
CA THR A 406 3.58 -7.25 -9.26
C THR A 406 3.94 -6.16 -8.26
N ILE A 407 2.99 -5.68 -7.45
CA ILE A 407 3.26 -4.69 -6.41
C ILE A 407 4.27 -5.22 -5.39
N THR A 408 4.12 -6.48 -4.97
CA THR A 408 5.07 -7.13 -4.07
C THR A 408 6.47 -7.13 -4.68
N ARG A 409 6.59 -7.39 -5.98
CA ARG A 409 7.88 -7.33 -6.69
C ARG A 409 8.45 -5.91 -6.73
N ILE A 410 7.64 -4.92 -7.11
CA ILE A 410 8.02 -3.50 -7.16
C ILE A 410 8.52 -3.04 -5.79
N VAL A 411 7.80 -3.34 -4.71
CA VAL A 411 8.19 -2.95 -3.36
C VAL A 411 9.47 -3.67 -2.90
N ALA A 412 9.61 -4.96 -3.20
CA ALA A 412 10.76 -5.76 -2.77
C ALA A 412 12.07 -5.42 -3.51
N GLU A 413 11.98 -5.11 -4.82
CA GLU A 413 13.14 -4.85 -5.67
C GLU A 413 13.40 -3.35 -5.85
N ALA A 414 12.38 -2.60 -6.25
CA ALA A 414 12.47 -1.18 -6.55
C ALA A 414 12.21 -0.27 -5.36
N GLY A 415 11.77 -0.81 -4.21
CA GLY A 415 11.59 -0.01 -3.00
C GLY A 415 10.65 1.17 -3.17
N ALA A 416 9.67 1.09 -4.08
CA ALA A 416 8.76 2.20 -4.34
C ALA A 416 8.07 2.60 -3.03
N GLY A 417 8.46 3.74 -2.44
CA GLY A 417 7.99 4.18 -1.13
C GLY A 417 6.50 4.53 -1.11
N TRP A 418 5.91 4.73 -2.29
CA TRP A 418 4.51 5.02 -2.51
C TRP A 418 4.09 4.41 -3.84
N ILE A 419 3.21 3.39 -3.80
CA ILE A 419 2.82 2.60 -4.98
C ILE A 419 1.31 2.51 -5.12
N MET A 420 0.79 3.11 -6.18
CA MET A 420 -0.58 2.92 -6.65
C MET A 420 -0.60 1.91 -7.78
N ALA A 421 -1.74 1.25 -7.99
CA ALA A 421 -1.99 0.55 -9.24
C ALA A 421 -2.47 1.53 -10.33
N PRO A 422 -2.39 1.14 -11.61
CA PRO A 422 -3.10 1.85 -12.69
C PRO A 422 -4.60 1.93 -12.40
N TRP A 423 -5.28 2.98 -12.89
CA TRP A 423 -6.74 3.12 -12.76
C TRP A 423 -7.51 1.96 -13.41
N MET A 424 -7.00 1.43 -14.51
CA MET A 424 -7.51 0.19 -15.12
C MET A 424 -6.99 -1.00 -14.28
N SER A 425 -7.65 -1.27 -13.15
CA SER A 425 -7.26 -2.29 -12.17
C SER A 425 -8.16 -3.54 -12.24
N GLY A 426 -8.49 -4.15 -11.11
CA GLY A 426 -9.23 -5.41 -11.05
C GLY A 426 -10.63 -5.36 -11.69
N ARG A 427 -11.56 -4.60 -11.11
CA ARG A 427 -12.93 -4.48 -11.61
C ARG A 427 -12.99 -3.79 -12.96
N PRO A 428 -12.26 -2.68 -13.22
CA PRO A 428 -12.29 -2.03 -14.54
C PRO A 428 -11.88 -2.97 -15.67
N LEU A 429 -10.86 -3.83 -15.46
CA LEU A 429 -10.50 -4.85 -16.46
C LEU A 429 -11.58 -5.91 -16.65
N VAL A 430 -12.20 -6.38 -15.56
CA VAL A 430 -13.32 -7.32 -15.66
C VAL A 430 -14.50 -6.67 -16.38
N THR A 431 -14.84 -5.41 -16.10
CA THR A 431 -15.88 -4.67 -16.82
C THR A 431 -15.55 -4.46 -18.29
N ALA A 432 -14.29 -4.20 -18.62
CA ALA A 432 -13.87 -3.99 -20.01
C ALA A 432 -13.95 -5.28 -20.85
N ALA A 433 -13.71 -6.43 -20.22
CA ALA A 433 -13.75 -7.75 -20.87
C ALA A 433 -15.13 -8.41 -20.85
N ALA A 434 -15.94 -8.15 -19.82
CA ALA A 434 -17.25 -8.78 -19.66
C ALA A 434 -18.38 -7.88 -20.18
N HIS A 435 -19.46 -8.49 -20.67
CA HIS A 435 -20.69 -7.77 -20.94
C HIS A 435 -21.44 -7.50 -19.64
N VAL A 436 -21.08 -6.42 -18.94
CA VAL A 436 -21.61 -6.05 -17.61
C VAL A 436 -23.15 -5.98 -17.60
N GLY A 437 -23.78 -5.59 -18.71
CA GLY A 437 -25.24 -5.58 -18.86
C GLY A 437 -25.93 -6.94 -18.74
N SER A 438 -25.19 -8.05 -18.85
CA SER A 438 -25.71 -9.41 -18.58
C SER A 438 -25.69 -9.78 -17.10
N MET A 439 -24.98 -9.01 -16.27
CA MET A 439 -24.95 -9.21 -14.83
C MET A 439 -26.22 -8.61 -14.25
N GLY A 440 -27.17 -9.44 -13.82
CA GLY A 440 -28.41 -8.97 -13.21
C GLY A 440 -28.17 -8.02 -12.02
N GLU A 441 -29.14 -7.17 -11.72
CA GLU A 441 -29.04 -6.08 -10.72
C GLU A 441 -28.46 -6.54 -9.39
N ARG A 442 -28.92 -7.70 -8.89
CA ARG A 442 -28.41 -8.32 -7.66
C ARG A 442 -26.90 -8.55 -7.68
N SER A 443 -26.36 -9.04 -8.80
CA SER A 443 -24.92 -9.29 -8.93
C SER A 443 -24.12 -8.00 -9.01
N LEU A 444 -24.66 -6.96 -9.66
CA LEU A 444 -23.99 -5.65 -9.74
C LEU A 444 -24.00 -4.95 -8.37
N THR A 445 -25.12 -4.97 -7.65
CA THR A 445 -25.21 -4.43 -6.29
C THR A 445 -24.23 -5.11 -5.34
N ALA A 446 -24.21 -6.45 -5.33
CA ALA A 446 -23.26 -7.20 -4.53
C ALA A 446 -21.81 -6.89 -4.91
N TRP A 447 -21.53 -6.79 -6.22
CA TRP A 447 -20.20 -6.51 -6.71
C TRP A 447 -19.70 -5.16 -6.22
N SER A 448 -20.52 -4.10 -6.22
CA SER A 448 -20.13 -2.76 -5.76
C SER A 448 -19.51 -2.71 -4.35
N TYR A 449 -19.87 -3.60 -3.44
CA TYR A 449 -19.24 -3.67 -2.10
C TYR A 449 -17.77 -4.10 -2.11
N PHE A 450 -17.25 -4.62 -3.22
CA PHE A 450 -15.85 -5.08 -3.33
C PHE A 450 -14.89 -4.04 -3.93
N LEU A 451 -15.34 -2.82 -4.25
CA LEU A 451 -14.48 -1.74 -4.80
C LEU A 451 -13.29 -1.40 -3.90
N PHE A 452 -13.42 -1.57 -2.58
CA PHE A 452 -12.34 -1.26 -1.66
C PHE A 452 -11.06 -2.08 -1.92
N LEU A 453 -11.17 -3.26 -2.55
CA LEU A 453 -10.03 -4.16 -2.80
C LEU A 453 -9.15 -3.76 -3.99
N ASP A 454 -9.68 -2.98 -4.94
CA ASP A 454 -9.00 -2.64 -6.19
C ASP A 454 -9.01 -1.14 -6.52
N LEU A 455 -9.58 -0.33 -5.63
CA LEU A 455 -9.48 1.13 -5.70
C LEU A 455 -8.08 1.63 -5.31
N ASP A 456 -7.44 0.98 -4.34
CA ASP A 456 -6.13 1.38 -3.84
C ASP A 456 -5.34 0.17 -3.33
N TYR A 457 -4.04 0.18 -3.62
CA TYR A 457 -3.15 -0.95 -3.37
C TYR A 457 -1.96 -0.61 -2.46
N ARG A 458 -1.89 0.62 -1.95
CA ARG A 458 -0.73 1.10 -1.18
C ARG A 458 -0.50 0.34 0.12
N ASP A 459 -1.57 -0.09 0.77
CA ASP A 459 -1.53 -0.84 2.02
C ASP A 459 -1.72 -2.35 1.84
N MET A 460 -1.43 -2.87 0.64
CA MET A 460 -1.63 -4.29 0.36
C MET A 460 -0.71 -5.16 1.26
N PRO A 461 -1.22 -6.19 1.96
CA PRO A 461 -0.43 -6.94 2.95
C PRO A 461 0.69 -7.83 2.39
N MET A 462 0.60 -8.32 1.15
CA MET A 462 1.60 -9.26 0.60
C MET A 462 3.04 -8.69 0.54
N PRO A 463 3.28 -7.44 0.08
CA PRO A 463 4.57 -6.76 0.26
C PRO A 463 5.13 -6.86 1.68
N HIS A 464 4.28 -6.65 2.68
CA HIS A 464 4.65 -6.67 4.09
C HIS A 464 4.90 -8.09 4.62
N HIS A 465 4.18 -9.11 4.14
CA HIS A 465 4.51 -10.52 4.42
C HIS A 465 5.92 -10.88 3.92
N LEU A 466 6.26 -10.50 2.69
CA LEU A 466 7.57 -10.81 2.11
C LEU A 466 8.69 -10.04 2.81
N GLN A 467 8.50 -8.74 3.08
CA GLN A 467 9.44 -7.94 3.88
C GLN A 467 9.64 -8.53 5.27
N GLY A 468 8.56 -8.93 5.96
CA GLY A 468 8.65 -9.57 7.27
C GLY A 468 9.39 -10.90 7.24
N ALA A 469 9.20 -11.72 6.20
CA ALA A 469 9.97 -12.95 6.00
C ALA A 469 11.48 -12.65 5.80
N ARG A 470 11.81 -11.59 5.07
CA ARG A 470 13.20 -11.14 4.88
C ARG A 470 13.82 -10.60 6.17
N ILE A 471 13.08 -9.78 6.92
CA ILE A 471 13.47 -9.23 8.23
C ILE A 471 13.70 -10.36 9.23
N GLY A 472 12.83 -11.37 9.27
CA GLY A 472 12.99 -12.54 10.13
C GLY A 472 14.31 -13.27 9.89
N GLY A 473 14.69 -13.45 8.62
CA GLY A 473 16.00 -14.01 8.26
C GLY A 473 17.17 -13.12 8.69
N ALA A 474 17.08 -11.80 8.51
CA ALA A 474 18.12 -10.85 8.93
C ALA A 474 18.28 -10.79 10.46
N ALA A 475 17.18 -10.98 11.21
CA ALA A 475 17.14 -10.99 12.66
C ALA A 475 17.37 -12.37 13.29
N ALA A 476 17.64 -13.40 12.48
CA ALA A 476 17.75 -14.80 12.91
C ALA A 476 16.53 -15.31 13.71
N VAL A 477 15.33 -14.80 13.41
CA VAL A 477 14.08 -15.26 14.00
C VAL A 477 13.63 -16.55 13.27
N PRO A 478 13.32 -17.64 14.00
CA PRO A 478 12.84 -18.87 13.37
C PRO A 478 11.60 -18.63 12.50
N PRO A 479 11.53 -19.14 11.25
CA PRO A 479 10.42 -18.87 10.33
C PRO A 479 9.03 -19.19 10.91
N ARG A 480 8.89 -20.27 11.69
CA ARG A 480 7.62 -20.64 12.34
C ARG A 480 7.18 -19.64 13.41
N ARG A 481 8.13 -19.00 14.10
CA ARG A 481 7.81 -17.96 15.08
C ARG A 481 7.46 -16.64 14.41
N MET A 482 8.15 -16.29 13.32
CA MET A 482 7.77 -15.15 12.50
C MET A 482 6.37 -15.34 11.91
N LEU A 483 6.05 -16.56 11.42
CA LEU A 483 4.69 -16.91 11.00
C LEU A 483 3.67 -16.69 12.13
N ALA A 484 3.93 -17.18 13.34
CA ALA A 484 3.02 -16.99 14.46
C ALA A 484 2.80 -15.50 14.77
N ALA A 485 3.87 -14.69 14.74
CA ALA A 485 3.77 -13.23 14.91
C ALA A 485 2.89 -12.58 13.83
N MET A 486 3.07 -12.97 12.56
CA MET A 486 2.26 -12.49 11.45
C MET A 486 0.79 -12.88 11.58
N LEU A 487 0.49 -14.13 11.94
CA LEU A 487 -0.89 -14.61 12.13
C LEU A 487 -1.59 -13.89 13.30
N VAL A 488 -0.90 -13.69 14.42
CA VAL A 488 -1.42 -12.91 15.56
C VAL A 488 -1.68 -11.47 15.13
N ALA A 489 -0.74 -10.85 14.41
CA ALA A 489 -0.90 -9.48 13.91
C ALA A 489 -2.08 -9.34 12.94
N THR A 490 -2.29 -10.31 12.05
CA THR A 490 -3.45 -10.34 11.15
C THR A 490 -4.76 -10.40 11.93
N GLY A 491 -4.91 -11.37 12.85
CA GLY A 491 -6.15 -11.53 13.61
C GLY A 491 -6.47 -10.32 14.49
N VAL A 492 -5.51 -9.90 15.32
CA VAL A 492 -5.68 -8.74 16.22
C VAL A 492 -5.83 -7.45 15.40
N GLY A 493 -5.06 -7.30 14.32
CA GLY A 493 -5.06 -6.11 13.47
C GLY A 493 -6.39 -5.87 12.78
N ILE A 494 -7.02 -6.90 12.20
CA ILE A 494 -8.33 -6.74 11.54
C ILE A 494 -9.41 -6.31 12.54
N VAL A 495 -9.53 -7.02 13.67
CA VAL A 495 -10.53 -6.71 14.71
C VAL A 495 -10.33 -5.30 15.25
N THR A 496 -9.07 -4.96 15.52
CA THR A 496 -8.68 -3.63 15.99
C THR A 496 -8.99 -2.54 14.96
N ALA A 497 -8.75 -2.81 13.67
CA ALA A 497 -9.03 -1.86 12.61
C ALA A 497 -10.54 -1.54 12.54
N PHE A 498 -11.41 -2.55 12.61
CA PHE A 498 -12.86 -2.33 12.69
C PHE A 498 -13.23 -1.52 13.93
N TRP A 499 -12.74 -1.92 15.10
CA TRP A 499 -13.01 -1.21 16.34
C TRP A 499 -12.59 0.26 16.28
N ALA A 500 -11.36 0.55 15.83
CA ALA A 500 -10.83 1.91 15.78
C ALA A 500 -11.63 2.81 14.82
N HIS A 501 -11.94 2.33 13.61
CA HIS A 501 -12.76 3.10 12.66
C HIS A 501 -14.17 3.34 13.19
N LEU A 502 -14.84 2.29 13.68
CA LEU A 502 -16.19 2.42 14.24
C LEU A 502 -16.21 3.35 15.45
N HIS A 503 -15.25 3.21 16.36
CA HIS A 503 -15.14 4.06 17.54
C HIS A 503 -14.99 5.53 17.17
N VAL A 504 -14.05 5.86 16.27
CA VAL A 504 -13.82 7.24 15.81
C VAL A 504 -15.05 7.79 15.09
N TYR A 505 -15.67 7.03 14.20
CA TYR A 505 -16.83 7.50 13.45
C TYR A 505 -18.10 7.63 14.28
N TYR A 506 -18.32 6.81 15.31
CA TYR A 506 -19.45 7.01 16.21
C TYR A 506 -19.32 8.27 17.08
N ILE A 507 -18.09 8.68 17.40
CA ILE A 507 -17.83 9.93 18.13
C ILE A 507 -17.96 11.14 17.19
N HIS A 508 -17.22 11.16 16.08
CA HIS A 508 -17.08 12.35 15.23
C HIS A 508 -18.08 12.42 14.07
N GLY A 509 -18.66 11.28 13.66
CA GLY A 509 -19.55 11.14 12.51
C GLY A 509 -18.79 11.07 11.20
N CYS A 510 -19.01 10.01 10.43
CA CYS A 510 -18.36 9.81 9.12
C CYS A 510 -18.75 10.88 8.08
N ALA A 511 -19.95 11.47 8.18
CA ALA A 511 -20.45 12.48 7.23
C ALA A 511 -20.40 13.92 7.80
N THR A 512 -19.49 14.22 8.72
CA THR A 512 -19.36 15.56 9.33
C THR A 512 -18.07 16.25 8.89
N ALA A 513 -17.98 17.57 9.11
CA ALA A 513 -16.76 18.35 8.86
C ALA A 513 -15.61 18.04 9.84
N LYS A 514 -15.85 17.23 10.89
CA LYS A 514 -14.83 16.86 11.88
C LYS A 514 -13.86 15.80 11.37
N VAL A 515 -14.26 15.07 10.33
CA VAL A 515 -13.48 14.00 9.72
C VAL A 515 -13.11 14.37 8.30
N ARG A 516 -12.04 13.77 7.79
CA ARG A 516 -11.59 13.97 6.41
C ARG A 516 -12.67 13.48 5.42
N PRO A 517 -13.24 14.35 4.55
CA PRO A 517 -14.39 14.02 3.71
C PRO A 517 -14.08 13.01 2.60
N TRP A 518 -12.82 12.94 2.16
CA TRP A 518 -12.35 12.02 1.12
C TRP A 518 -12.71 10.55 1.39
N ILE A 519 -12.57 10.08 2.63
CA ILE A 519 -12.82 8.67 2.97
C ILE A 519 -14.31 8.35 2.86
N THR A 520 -15.16 9.29 3.25
CA THR A 520 -16.61 9.17 3.15
C THR A 520 -17.07 9.22 1.70
N SER A 521 -16.47 10.08 0.87
CA SER A 521 -16.79 10.13 -0.56
C SER A 521 -16.43 8.84 -1.26
N VAL A 522 -15.29 8.21 -0.91
CA VAL A 522 -14.91 6.91 -1.47
C VAL A 522 -15.95 5.82 -1.16
N GLY A 523 -16.55 5.83 0.04
CA GLY A 523 -17.63 4.90 0.38
C GLY A 523 -18.88 5.02 -0.49
N GLN A 524 -19.09 6.19 -1.12
CA GLN A 524 -20.22 6.47 -2.00
C GLN A 524 -19.96 6.09 -3.48
N TRP A 525 -18.71 6.11 -3.92
CA TRP A 525 -18.32 5.87 -5.32
C TRP A 525 -18.91 4.57 -5.93
N PRO A 526 -18.88 3.41 -5.25
CA PRO A 526 -19.39 2.18 -5.84
C PRO A 526 -20.88 2.24 -6.20
N PHE A 527 -21.67 3.04 -5.48
CA PHE A 527 -23.11 3.15 -5.70
C PHE A 527 -23.46 4.21 -6.76
N GLY A 528 -22.63 5.25 -6.90
CA GLY A 528 -22.67 6.15 -8.05
C GLY A 528 -22.34 5.42 -9.35
N MET A 529 -21.31 4.57 -9.34
CA MET A 529 -20.95 3.71 -10.48
C MET A 529 -22.01 2.64 -10.77
N LEU A 530 -22.60 2.05 -9.73
CA LEU A 530 -23.70 1.09 -9.90
C LEU A 530 -24.89 1.72 -10.64
N ARG A 531 -25.25 2.96 -10.26
CA ARG A 531 -26.34 3.68 -10.92
C ARG A 531 -26.05 3.87 -12.41
N SER A 532 -24.82 4.27 -12.76
CA SER A 532 -24.45 4.45 -14.18
C SER A 532 -24.44 3.14 -14.96
N TRP A 533 -23.99 2.03 -14.34
CA TRP A 533 -24.03 0.71 -14.97
C TRP A 533 -25.45 0.19 -15.22
N LEU A 534 -26.41 0.49 -14.36
CA LEU A 534 -27.80 0.08 -14.54
C LEU A 534 -28.53 0.93 -15.58
N SER A 535 -28.27 2.24 -15.61
CA SER A 535 -28.90 3.13 -16.60
C SER A 535 -28.25 3.06 -17.98
N SER A 536 -26.96 2.75 -18.03
CA SER A 536 -26.16 2.72 -19.26
C SER A 536 -25.06 1.66 -19.11
N PRO A 537 -25.39 0.37 -19.28
CA PRO A 537 -24.43 -0.71 -19.12
C PRO A 537 -23.20 -0.50 -20.01
N PRO A 538 -21.98 -0.54 -19.46
CA PRO A 538 -20.79 -0.37 -20.26
C PRO A 538 -20.68 -1.52 -21.26
N LEU A 539 -20.37 -1.17 -22.51
CA LEU A 539 -20.01 -2.14 -23.53
C LEU A 539 -18.59 -2.66 -23.28
N THR A 540 -18.28 -3.81 -23.87
CA THR A 540 -16.90 -4.32 -23.93
C THR A 540 -15.99 -3.28 -24.57
N ASP A 541 -14.78 -3.11 -24.04
CA ASP A 541 -13.80 -2.12 -24.52
C ASP A 541 -12.60 -2.83 -25.19
N PRO A 542 -12.74 -3.29 -26.45
CA PRO A 542 -11.68 -4.02 -27.15
C PRO A 542 -10.44 -3.14 -27.37
N THR A 543 -10.61 -1.84 -27.55
CA THR A 543 -9.50 -0.90 -27.76
C THR A 543 -8.68 -0.75 -26.49
N GLY A 544 -9.33 -0.58 -25.33
CA GLY A 544 -8.64 -0.57 -24.04
C GLY A 544 -7.94 -1.89 -23.73
N LEU A 545 -8.57 -3.02 -24.05
CA LEU A 545 -7.93 -4.34 -23.89
C LEU A 545 -6.73 -4.52 -24.83
N ALA A 546 -6.80 -4.01 -26.06
CA ALA A 546 -5.67 -4.01 -26.99
C ALA A 546 -4.51 -3.16 -26.46
N ALA A 547 -4.80 -1.98 -25.90
CA ALA A 547 -3.80 -1.14 -25.25
C ALA A 547 -3.15 -1.81 -24.03
N ALA A 548 -3.93 -2.56 -23.24
CA ALA A 548 -3.36 -3.41 -22.19
C ALA A 548 -2.47 -4.52 -22.77
N GLY A 549 -2.86 -5.13 -23.90
CA GLY A 549 -2.00 -6.04 -24.64
C GLY A 549 -0.65 -5.40 -25.02
N VAL A 550 -0.65 -4.16 -25.52
CA VAL A 550 0.56 -3.40 -25.85
C VAL A 550 1.44 -3.17 -24.62
N GLY A 551 0.87 -2.74 -23.49
CA GLY A 551 1.63 -2.56 -22.25
C GLY A 551 2.27 -3.85 -21.73
N ALA A 552 1.57 -4.98 -21.87
CA ALA A 552 2.12 -6.30 -21.55
C ALA A 552 3.29 -6.69 -22.47
N LEU A 553 3.17 -6.41 -23.79
CA LEU A 553 4.22 -6.66 -24.78
C LEU A 553 5.46 -5.79 -24.53
N ILE A 554 5.29 -4.49 -24.24
CA ILE A 554 6.39 -3.58 -23.89
C ILE A 554 7.12 -4.12 -22.65
N THR A 555 6.37 -4.54 -21.64
CA THR A 555 6.95 -5.13 -20.43
C THR A 555 7.74 -6.40 -20.72
N ALA A 556 7.21 -7.29 -21.56
CA ALA A 556 7.90 -8.50 -22.00
C ALA A 556 9.18 -8.18 -22.79
N ALA A 557 9.13 -7.19 -23.68
CA ALA A 557 10.29 -6.72 -24.42
C ALA A 557 11.37 -6.16 -23.48
N LEU A 558 10.99 -5.36 -22.48
CA LEU A 558 11.93 -4.82 -21.47
C LEU A 558 12.57 -5.94 -20.63
N VAL A 559 11.80 -6.95 -20.23
CA VAL A 559 12.33 -8.13 -19.53
C VAL A 559 13.31 -8.90 -20.43
N PHE A 560 12.95 -9.14 -21.69
CA PHE A 560 13.78 -9.85 -22.66
C PHE A 560 15.10 -9.11 -22.94
N LEU A 561 15.03 -7.80 -23.22
CA LEU A 561 16.20 -6.96 -23.46
C LEU A 561 17.13 -6.95 -22.25
N ARG A 562 16.60 -6.83 -21.04
CA ARG A 562 17.41 -6.87 -19.81
C ARG A 562 18.12 -8.22 -19.59
N GLN A 563 17.55 -9.31 -20.11
CA GLN A 563 18.15 -10.65 -20.00
C GLN A 563 19.22 -10.93 -21.08
N HIS A 564 19.10 -10.31 -22.25
CA HIS A 564 19.95 -10.61 -23.42
C HIS A 564 20.93 -9.49 -23.79
N VAL A 565 20.70 -8.26 -23.34
CA VAL A 565 21.50 -7.07 -23.66
C VAL A 565 22.12 -6.51 -22.38
N LEU A 566 23.43 -6.73 -22.21
CA LEU A 566 24.15 -6.45 -20.96
C LEU A 566 24.18 -4.95 -20.58
N TRP A 567 24.12 -4.04 -21.55
CA TRP A 567 24.20 -2.59 -21.36
C TRP A 567 22.83 -1.91 -21.23
N TRP A 568 21.73 -2.65 -21.29
CA TRP A 568 20.38 -2.08 -21.33
C TRP A 568 19.99 -1.44 -19.99
N PRO A 569 19.79 -0.10 -19.91
CA PRO A 569 19.61 0.59 -18.63
C PRO A 569 18.16 0.60 -18.14
N LEU A 570 17.19 0.34 -19.02
CA LEU A 570 15.77 0.46 -18.71
C LEU A 570 15.22 -0.80 -18.02
N HIS A 571 14.54 -0.59 -16.91
CA HIS A 571 13.99 -1.63 -16.05
C HIS A 571 12.46 -1.72 -16.26
N PRO A 572 11.89 -2.93 -16.43
CA PRO A 572 10.43 -3.11 -16.57
C PRO A 572 9.61 -2.56 -15.40
N LEU A 573 10.17 -2.52 -14.18
CA LEU A 573 9.51 -1.94 -13.01
C LEU A 573 9.32 -0.43 -13.15
N GLY A 574 10.27 0.27 -13.80
CA GLY A 574 10.14 1.70 -14.06
C GLY A 574 8.99 2.00 -15.02
N TYR A 575 8.83 1.19 -16.07
CA TYR A 575 7.70 1.31 -17.01
C TYR A 575 6.36 1.01 -16.31
N ALA A 576 6.28 -0.07 -15.54
CA ALA A 576 5.09 -0.38 -14.77
C ALA A 576 4.71 0.77 -13.82
N LEU A 577 5.70 1.34 -13.09
CA LEU A 577 5.50 2.48 -12.19
C LEU A 577 5.04 3.75 -12.92
N ALA A 578 5.61 4.04 -14.09
CA ALA A 578 5.31 5.25 -14.84
C ALA A 578 3.87 5.33 -15.36
N ASN A 579 3.25 4.17 -15.57
CA ASN A 579 1.83 4.09 -15.95
C ASN A 579 0.90 4.08 -14.72
N THR A 580 1.34 4.63 -13.59
CA THR A 580 0.54 4.80 -12.38
C THR A 580 0.64 6.24 -11.89
N ASN A 581 -0.37 6.71 -11.16
CA ASN A 581 -0.34 8.03 -10.54
C ASN A 581 0.79 8.19 -9.51
N SER A 582 1.49 7.10 -9.14
CA SER A 582 2.60 7.18 -8.18
C SER A 582 3.67 8.15 -8.68
N LEU A 583 4.09 8.03 -9.95
CA LEU A 583 5.20 8.82 -10.49
C LEU A 583 4.85 10.29 -10.70
N ASP A 584 3.58 10.66 -10.86
CA ASP A 584 3.19 12.08 -10.86
C ASP A 584 3.68 12.79 -9.59
N TYR A 585 3.73 12.11 -8.44
CA TYR A 585 4.16 12.69 -7.17
C TYR A 585 5.64 12.43 -6.82
N VAL A 586 6.27 11.42 -7.42
CA VAL A 586 7.59 10.92 -6.95
C VAL A 586 8.68 10.86 -8.00
N TRP A 587 8.41 11.22 -9.27
CA TRP A 587 9.43 11.20 -10.32
C TRP A 587 10.59 12.16 -10.01
N CYS A 588 10.31 13.38 -9.53
CA CYS A 588 11.35 14.37 -9.23
C CYS A 588 12.23 13.95 -8.04
N PRO A 589 11.68 13.47 -6.90
CA PRO A 589 12.48 12.85 -5.84
C PRO A 589 13.38 11.71 -6.33
N PHE A 590 12.90 10.84 -7.22
CA PHE A 590 13.72 9.77 -7.81
C PHE A 590 14.83 10.32 -8.72
N PHE A 591 14.56 11.36 -9.50
CA PHE A 591 15.57 12.05 -10.28
C PHE A 591 16.67 12.66 -9.39
N ILE A 592 16.28 13.41 -8.34
CA ILE A 592 17.23 14.00 -7.39
C ILE A 592 18.09 12.91 -6.73
N ALA A 593 17.46 11.85 -6.23
CA ALA A 593 18.18 10.74 -5.62
C ALA A 593 19.14 10.04 -6.59
N TRP A 594 18.73 9.88 -7.85
CA TRP A 594 19.58 9.32 -8.90
C TRP A 594 20.81 10.20 -9.16
N VAL A 595 20.64 11.51 -9.32
CA VAL A 595 21.75 12.47 -9.52
C VAL A 595 22.71 12.42 -8.33
N LEU A 596 22.20 12.48 -7.10
CA LEU A 596 23.01 12.43 -5.88
C LEU A 596 23.79 11.12 -5.77
N LYS A 597 23.12 9.98 -6.00
CA LYS A 597 23.76 8.66 -5.92
C LYS A 597 24.79 8.46 -7.01
N ALA A 598 24.48 8.83 -8.26
CA ALA A 598 25.41 8.74 -9.39
C ALA A 598 26.66 9.59 -9.12
N THR A 599 26.49 10.80 -8.59
CA THR A 599 27.59 11.69 -8.23
C THR A 599 28.45 11.09 -7.12
N VAL A 600 27.84 10.62 -6.03
CA VAL A 600 28.58 10.00 -4.91
C VAL A 600 29.37 8.76 -5.38
N LEU A 601 28.76 7.91 -6.21
CA LEU A 601 29.43 6.72 -6.72
C LEU A 601 30.57 7.07 -7.69
N ARG A 602 30.43 8.12 -8.50
CA ARG A 602 31.50 8.59 -9.39
C ARG A 602 32.68 9.21 -8.64
N LEU A 603 32.40 10.01 -7.60
CA LEU A 603 33.45 10.75 -6.87
C LEU A 603 34.19 9.91 -5.83
N GLY A 604 33.50 9.02 -5.12
CA GLY A 604 34.07 8.30 -3.98
C GLY A 604 33.70 6.82 -3.89
N GLY A 605 33.07 6.28 -4.95
CA GLY A 605 32.70 4.88 -5.04
C GLY A 605 31.80 4.40 -3.91
N ILE A 606 31.87 3.10 -3.63
CA ILE A 606 31.05 2.45 -2.61
C ILE A 606 31.38 2.92 -1.18
N SER A 607 32.61 3.39 -0.94
CA SER A 607 33.05 3.88 0.37
C SER A 607 32.30 5.15 0.75
N LEU A 608 32.24 6.13 -0.16
CA LEU A 608 31.51 7.37 0.06
C LEU A 608 29.99 7.12 0.16
N TYR A 609 29.45 6.21 -0.65
CA TYR A 609 28.06 5.77 -0.53
C TYR A 609 27.75 5.25 0.88
N ARG A 610 28.58 4.36 1.43
CA ARG A 610 28.38 3.82 2.80
C ARG A 610 28.50 4.91 3.88
N ARG A 611 29.37 5.90 3.69
CA ARG A 611 29.54 7.02 4.63
C ARG A 611 28.36 7.99 4.61
N THR A 612 27.73 8.20 3.45
CA THR A 612 26.60 9.12 3.28
C THR A 612 25.25 8.45 3.54
N LEU A 613 25.17 7.11 3.47
CA LEU A 613 23.95 6.33 3.74
C LEU A 613 23.21 6.72 5.04
N PRO A 614 23.86 6.93 6.20
CA PRO A 614 23.17 7.32 7.42
C PRO A 614 22.39 8.63 7.29
N PHE A 615 22.87 9.59 6.50
CA PHE A 615 22.17 10.86 6.26
C PHE A 615 20.80 10.64 5.59
N PHE A 616 20.75 9.82 4.54
CA PHE A 616 19.50 9.51 3.84
C PHE A 616 18.56 8.66 4.68
N LEU A 617 19.07 7.75 5.52
CA LEU A 617 18.24 7.04 6.51
C LEU A 617 17.67 8.00 7.56
N GLY A 618 18.47 8.97 8.01
CA GLY A 618 18.03 10.06 8.88
C GLY A 618 16.95 10.92 8.25
N MET A 619 17.08 11.24 6.97
CA MET A 619 16.09 12.01 6.20
C MET A 619 14.72 11.31 6.16
N ILE A 620 14.68 10.00 5.90
CA ILE A 620 13.44 9.20 5.98
C ILE A 620 12.86 9.26 7.39
N LEU A 621 13.72 9.10 8.40
CA LEU A 621 13.29 9.04 9.79
C LEU A 621 12.74 10.37 10.30
N GLY A 622 13.36 11.50 9.96
CA GLY A 622 12.90 12.84 10.33
C GLY A 622 11.52 13.16 9.74
N ASP A 623 11.35 12.85 8.45
CA ASP A 623 10.10 13.05 7.71
C ASP A 623 8.94 12.16 8.21
N TYR A 624 9.24 11.06 8.90
CA TYR A 624 8.22 10.17 9.46
C TYR A 624 7.94 10.48 10.92
N VAL A 625 8.98 10.76 11.71
CA VAL A 625 8.87 10.98 13.14
C VAL A 625 8.27 12.34 13.45
N VAL A 626 8.73 13.40 12.78
CA VAL A 626 8.32 14.77 13.11
C VAL A 626 6.84 15.03 12.81
N PRO A 627 6.27 14.66 11.65
CA PRO A 627 4.82 14.71 11.46
C PRO A 627 4.03 13.85 12.46
N GLY A 628 4.59 12.72 12.90
CA GLY A 628 4.00 11.90 13.94
C GLY A 628 3.93 12.62 15.30
N LEU A 629 4.96 13.38 15.66
CA LEU A 629 4.98 14.22 16.86
C LEU A 629 3.95 15.36 16.76
N TRP A 630 3.86 16.04 15.61
CA TRP A 630 2.81 17.04 15.36
C TRP A 630 1.40 16.43 15.41
N GLY A 631 1.24 15.19 14.93
CA GLY A 631 0.00 14.42 15.06
C GLY A 631 -0.37 14.13 16.52
N LEU A 632 0.60 13.83 17.38
CA LEU A 632 0.38 13.68 18.83
C LEU A 632 -0.03 15.00 19.47
N ILE A 633 0.61 16.11 19.09
CA ILE A 633 0.25 17.45 19.56
C ILE A 633 -1.19 17.75 19.17
N GLY A 634 -1.54 17.58 17.88
CA GLY A 634 -2.90 17.84 17.40
C GLY A 634 -3.95 16.93 18.02
N ALA A 635 -3.58 15.70 18.37
CA ALA A 635 -4.46 14.82 19.14
C ALA A 635 -4.67 15.32 20.58
N ALA A 636 -3.62 15.79 21.25
CA ALA A 636 -3.70 16.32 22.60
C ALA A 636 -4.45 17.67 22.68
N THR A 637 -4.31 18.52 21.67
CA THR A 637 -4.97 19.83 21.60
C THR A 637 -6.32 19.81 20.90
N ASN A 638 -6.70 18.67 20.31
CA ASN A 638 -7.90 18.51 19.48
C ASN A 638 -7.97 19.54 18.33
N THR A 639 -6.83 19.81 17.70
CA THR A 639 -6.71 20.76 16.58
C THR A 639 -6.26 20.05 15.31
N GLN A 640 -6.85 20.45 14.18
CA GLN A 640 -6.39 19.99 12.87
C GLN A 640 -5.00 20.54 12.55
N MET A 641 -4.16 19.72 11.95
CA MET A 641 -2.78 20.03 11.64
C MET A 641 -2.53 19.99 10.13
N TYR A 642 -1.37 20.48 9.72
CA TYR A 642 -0.86 20.35 8.36
C TYR A 642 -0.69 18.87 7.99
N MET A 643 -1.25 18.44 6.86
CA MET A 643 -1.04 17.07 6.38
C MET A 643 0.32 16.97 5.67
N ALA A 644 1.34 16.35 6.30
CA ALA A 644 2.70 16.30 5.73
C ALA A 644 2.79 15.73 4.29
N PHE A 645 1.95 14.76 3.95
CA PHE A 645 1.95 14.09 2.63
C PHE A 645 0.54 13.55 2.33
N PRO A 646 0.04 13.50 1.06
CA PRO A 646 0.70 13.87 -0.20
C PRO A 646 0.29 15.24 -0.78
N HIS A 647 -0.63 15.96 -0.16
CA HIS A 647 -1.28 17.14 -0.77
C HIS A 647 -0.65 18.44 -0.37
#